data_AF-U5QIG5-F1
#
_entry.id   AF-U5QIG5-F1
#
_cell.length_a   1.000
_cell.length_b   1.000
_cell.length_c   1.000
_cell.angle_alpha   90.00
_cell.angle_beta   90.00
_cell.angle_gamma   90.00
#
_symmetry.space_group_name_H-M   'P 1'
#
loop_
_entity.id
_entity.type
_entity.pdbx_description
1 polymer ?
#
loop_
_entity_poly.entity_id
_entity_poly.type
_entity_poly.pdbx_seq_one_letter_code
_entity_poly.pdbx_strand_id
1 'polypeptide(L)'
;MRYLLALVFSLALSTLPVAAQSSLDGWLSSFRARVATQWKAPTNQQKPVVLEVRINRAGLIRGLSLTTSSGDTEVDKAAADAVRSAVPFNPLPEESEVLQAQVELTLAPGATPAATVQPRNVFLGVETSRIPAQDGKPEKVYVSGATCPSAEQAKLRPNDRIVALAGQPVKAGSDIRTILVTHKPHETITVRIERNDAEFDLPLQLCGVEVHLPVLQPEPIPAKLTKLEALPPSNLLKAEQVFGWGNVLGADLQQGTLAVVVGAQPGEEVLKAASTKLFEQVRSGDVRNLQVQVETADSERAWQAKTDGTAIAITRHPPDWQSAPLRLKAGTVLPVRLDIQNIKDIRQGDTIAVTGKILDDVLDRNGVPLVRSGTVVAGKMVTTPPFGHRLVLETIGKAKTPISAESEVLPAREVLLDRSGSVKAAFASLLYGGQVVGVSIKQPLSFQPDPPERVLKLPAPAEDVGAAVAQPTAKRGLELYNEGVAAASRQDWNKAIDTFKLSLANFPSRNAREALGWSYERRAEKLLNLDNVPPAIGDLERAVHLQAKVSNSLLLLASAYQALIDEAGASIGEDQLAYYRHHATIYGLALPDYSNRLVGLFAQEPAPAPAQGADYLDNVLYLFGKSGTATRQVTVRFDRQPIKVYIAAAPSPEYDEATWRAVKTWEELSDGTVRFERVNQSTDADITVVYSYFLLRGIAGYTDYALSSFDPRAFGSRMAAPLVNINLYYPLRLRPEGRLKLFGAVAAHEFGHALGMYGHSDSIDDLMYPSVHGATGPSARDIATLKKLYERRVDITRP
;
A
#
# COMPACT_ATOMS: atom_id res chain seq x y z
N MET A 1 35.35 -4.38 -41.75
CA MET A 1 33.97 -4.08 -42.16
C MET A 1 33.31 -3.34 -41.00
N ARG A 2 33.01 -2.05 -41.18
CA ARG A 2 32.59 -1.10 -40.15
C ARG A 2 31.12 -1.37 -39.77
N TYR A 3 30.84 -1.67 -38.51
CA TYR A 3 29.47 -1.64 -37.98
C TYR A 3 29.20 -0.27 -37.37
N LEU A 4 28.28 0.43 -38.02
CA LEU A 4 27.62 1.65 -37.60
C LEU A 4 26.21 1.22 -37.21
N LEU A 5 25.84 1.29 -35.92
CA LEU A 5 24.46 1.50 -35.46
C LEU A 5 24.48 1.72 -33.93
N ALA A 6 24.44 2.98 -33.52
CA ALA A 6 23.95 3.40 -32.22
C ALA A 6 23.01 4.58 -32.49
N LEU A 7 21.82 4.27 -33.00
CA LEU A 7 20.74 5.23 -33.09
C LEU A 7 20.02 5.19 -31.74
N VAL A 8 20.47 6.03 -30.81
CA VAL A 8 19.74 6.30 -29.58
C VAL A 8 18.65 7.31 -29.94
N PHE A 9 17.39 6.88 -29.89
CA PHE A 9 16.24 7.77 -30.02
C PHE A 9 16.22 8.75 -28.84
N SER A 10 16.66 9.99 -29.08
CA SER A 10 16.35 11.15 -28.24
C SER A 10 15.23 11.93 -28.89
N LEU A 11 13.99 11.69 -28.47
CA LEU A 11 12.84 12.51 -28.82
C LEU A 11 11.78 12.41 -27.72
N ALA A 12 11.93 13.24 -26.69
CA ALA A 12 10.86 13.67 -25.77
C ALA A 12 11.36 14.74 -24.78
N LEU A 13 11.87 15.89 -25.26
CA LEU A 13 12.19 17.07 -24.40
C LEU A 13 11.81 18.41 -25.08
N SER A 14 11.01 18.39 -26.16
CA SER A 14 10.76 19.58 -27.00
C SER A 14 9.64 20.51 -26.52
N THR A 15 9.18 20.44 -25.28
CA THR A 15 8.09 21.29 -24.77
C THR A 15 8.39 21.98 -23.43
N LEU A 16 9.55 21.75 -22.82
CA LEU A 16 9.98 22.57 -21.69
C LEU A 16 10.41 23.96 -22.19
N PRO A 17 10.16 25.05 -21.43
CA PRO A 17 10.81 26.32 -21.68
C PRO A 17 12.32 26.10 -21.85
N VAL A 18 12.96 26.76 -22.82
CA VAL A 18 14.40 26.56 -23.13
C VAL A 18 15.29 26.68 -21.88
N ALA A 19 14.91 27.55 -20.95
CA ALA A 19 15.58 27.68 -19.65
C ALA A 19 15.47 26.41 -18.78
N ALA A 20 14.26 25.85 -18.64
CA ALA A 20 14.01 24.61 -17.91
C ALA A 20 14.76 23.42 -18.52
N GLN A 21 14.81 23.35 -19.85
CA GLN A 21 15.56 22.34 -20.58
C GLN A 21 17.06 22.42 -20.30
N SER A 22 17.64 23.61 -20.43
CA SER A 22 19.08 23.84 -20.20
C SER A 22 19.47 23.49 -18.77
N SER A 23 18.65 23.84 -17.78
CA SER A 23 18.93 23.52 -16.39
C SER A 23 18.80 22.02 -16.10
N LEU A 24 17.82 21.35 -16.71
CA LEU A 24 17.66 19.90 -16.58
C LEU A 24 18.83 19.14 -17.22
N ASP A 25 19.34 19.60 -18.36
CA ASP A 25 20.52 19.03 -19.02
C ASP A 25 21.80 19.22 -18.19
N GLY A 26 21.94 20.39 -17.54
CA GLY A 26 23.00 20.65 -16.56
C GLY A 26 22.91 19.71 -15.35
N TRP A 27 21.71 19.54 -14.80
CA TRP A 27 21.45 18.60 -13.72
C TRP A 27 21.77 17.15 -14.12
N LEU A 28 21.32 16.73 -15.31
CA LEU A 28 21.59 15.40 -15.88
C LEU A 28 23.08 15.13 -16.06
N SER A 29 23.86 16.14 -16.43
CA SER A 29 25.30 16.03 -16.55
C SER A 29 25.96 15.84 -15.19
N SER A 30 25.51 16.58 -14.17
CA SER A 30 25.97 16.40 -12.78
C SER A 30 25.61 15.01 -12.23
N PHE A 31 24.38 14.56 -12.47
CA PHE A 31 23.91 13.21 -12.11
C PHE A 31 24.82 12.13 -12.72
N ARG A 32 25.07 12.18 -14.04
CA ARG A 32 25.93 11.24 -14.75
C ARG A 32 27.36 11.24 -14.22
N ALA A 33 27.95 12.42 -14.04
CA ALA A 33 29.30 12.56 -13.53
C ALA A 33 29.43 11.90 -12.15
N ARG A 34 28.46 12.11 -11.27
CA ARG A 34 28.48 11.54 -9.92
C ARG A 34 28.35 10.02 -9.92
N VAL A 35 27.42 9.46 -10.70
CA VAL A 35 27.32 7.99 -10.84
C VAL A 35 28.59 7.40 -11.46
N ALA A 36 29.19 8.07 -12.44
CA ALA A 36 30.45 7.63 -13.06
C ALA A 36 31.60 7.52 -12.04
N THR A 37 31.66 8.40 -11.03
CA THR A 37 32.69 8.30 -9.96
C THR A 37 32.55 7.05 -9.09
N GLN A 38 31.33 6.50 -8.99
CA GLN A 38 31.03 5.32 -8.17
C GLN A 38 31.04 4.03 -9.00
N TRP A 39 30.90 4.15 -10.33
CA TRP A 39 30.80 3.01 -11.23
C TRP A 39 32.15 2.32 -11.45
N LYS A 40 32.28 1.12 -10.88
CA LYS A 40 33.43 0.22 -11.10
C LYS A 40 32.95 -0.98 -11.90
N ALA A 41 32.95 -0.84 -13.24
CA ALA A 41 32.50 -1.88 -14.14
C ALA A 41 33.28 -3.20 -13.90
N PRO A 42 32.61 -4.33 -13.64
CA PRO A 42 33.28 -5.62 -13.60
C PRO A 42 33.95 -5.93 -14.94
N THR A 43 35.12 -6.55 -14.90
CA THR A 43 35.93 -6.87 -16.09
C THR A 43 35.26 -7.81 -17.08
N ASN A 44 34.23 -8.54 -16.64
CA ASN A 44 33.46 -9.50 -17.43
C ASN A 44 32.17 -8.90 -18.03
N GLN A 45 31.90 -7.60 -17.87
CA GLN A 45 30.70 -7.00 -18.44
C GLN A 45 30.76 -6.99 -19.98
N GLN A 46 29.86 -7.73 -20.63
CA GLN A 46 29.72 -7.74 -22.09
C GLN A 46 28.52 -6.95 -22.60
N LYS A 47 27.49 -6.80 -21.77
CA LYS A 47 26.23 -6.14 -22.11
C LYS A 47 26.00 -4.93 -21.20
N PRO A 48 25.34 -3.88 -21.70
CA PRO A 48 24.96 -2.76 -20.87
C PRO A 48 23.94 -3.20 -19.81
N VAL A 49 23.99 -2.54 -18.66
CA VAL A 49 22.90 -2.56 -17.69
C VAL A 49 22.07 -1.32 -17.91
N VAL A 50 20.75 -1.47 -18.00
CA VAL A 50 19.84 -0.32 -18.01
C VAL A 50 19.06 -0.32 -16.71
N LEU A 51 19.17 0.80 -15.99
CA LEU A 51 18.47 1.05 -14.74
C LEU A 51 17.44 2.14 -14.96
N GLU A 52 16.22 1.92 -14.46
CA GLU A 52 15.27 2.99 -14.21
C GLU A 52 15.52 3.53 -12.80
N VAL A 53 15.95 4.79 -12.71
CA VAL A 53 16.17 5.51 -11.45
C VAL A 53 15.08 6.57 -11.31
N ARG A 54 14.27 6.50 -10.26
CA ARG A 54 13.29 7.54 -9.95
C ARG A 54 13.88 8.46 -8.89
N ILE A 55 13.90 9.76 -9.16
CA ILE A 55 14.52 10.77 -8.30
C ILE A 55 13.49 11.85 -8.00
N ASN A 56 13.26 12.15 -6.72
CA ASN A 56 12.38 13.25 -6.33
C ASN A 56 13.07 14.61 -6.52
N ARG A 57 12.31 15.69 -6.32
CA ARG A 57 12.81 17.07 -6.44
C ARG A 57 14.00 17.38 -5.53
N ALA A 58 14.13 16.71 -4.40
CA ALA A 58 15.25 16.87 -3.47
C ALA A 58 16.55 16.16 -3.91
N GLY A 59 16.54 15.44 -5.03
CA GLY A 59 17.70 14.67 -5.50
C GLY A 59 17.88 13.32 -4.80
N LEU A 60 16.84 12.81 -4.13
CA LEU A 60 16.84 11.51 -3.47
C LEU A 60 16.24 10.44 -4.39
N ILE A 61 16.80 9.23 -4.35
CA ILE A 61 16.28 8.09 -5.10
C ILE A 61 14.99 7.58 -4.43
N ARG A 62 13.88 7.61 -5.18
CA ARG A 62 12.57 7.03 -4.84
C ARG A 62 12.39 5.60 -5.33
N GLY A 63 13.14 5.20 -6.35
CA GLY A 63 13.02 3.88 -6.94
C GLY A 63 14.22 3.55 -7.79
N LEU A 64 14.61 2.29 -7.77
CA LEU A 64 15.69 1.78 -8.60
C LEU A 64 15.31 0.38 -9.07
N SER A 65 15.06 0.23 -10.36
CA SER A 65 14.71 -1.05 -10.96
C SER A 65 15.56 -1.35 -12.17
N LEU A 66 15.95 -2.62 -12.29
CA LEU A 66 16.64 -3.14 -13.45
C LEU A 66 15.64 -3.27 -14.62
N THR A 67 15.80 -2.48 -15.68
CA THR A 67 14.96 -2.59 -16.88
C THR A 67 15.57 -3.54 -17.89
N THR A 68 16.90 -3.50 -18.05
CA THR A 68 17.65 -4.45 -18.89
C THR A 68 18.82 -5.01 -18.11
N SER A 69 18.78 -6.33 -17.88
CA SER A 69 19.87 -7.09 -17.28
C SER A 69 21.03 -7.26 -18.26
N SER A 70 22.26 -7.20 -17.74
CA SER A 70 23.45 -7.61 -18.48
C SER A 70 23.52 -9.13 -18.73
N GLY A 71 22.71 -9.92 -18.03
CA GLY A 71 22.81 -11.38 -17.94
C GLY A 71 23.78 -11.87 -16.87
N ASP A 72 24.41 -10.97 -16.13
CA ASP A 72 25.29 -11.25 -15.00
C ASP A 72 24.81 -10.51 -13.74
N THR A 73 24.49 -11.28 -12.69
CA THR A 73 23.95 -10.75 -11.44
C THR A 73 24.92 -9.87 -10.66
N GLU A 74 26.24 -10.10 -10.75
CA GLU A 74 27.24 -9.28 -10.08
C GLU A 74 27.37 -7.91 -10.77
N VAL A 75 27.30 -7.88 -12.10
CA VAL A 75 27.28 -6.64 -12.89
C VAL A 75 26.02 -5.82 -12.59
N ASP A 76 24.86 -6.46 -12.59
CA ASP A 76 23.59 -5.79 -12.32
C ASP A 76 23.54 -5.22 -10.88
N LYS A 77 24.09 -5.96 -9.91
CA LYS A 77 24.23 -5.51 -8.51
C LYS A 77 25.20 -4.34 -8.39
N ALA A 78 26.39 -4.43 -8.98
CA ALA A 78 27.37 -3.34 -8.96
C ALA A 78 26.79 -2.06 -9.57
N ALA A 79 25.98 -2.18 -10.63
CA ALA A 79 25.35 -1.05 -11.30
C ALA A 79 24.35 -0.36 -10.36
N ALA A 80 23.53 -1.14 -9.67
CA ALA A 80 22.60 -0.61 -8.68
C ALA A 80 23.33 0.04 -7.49
N ASP A 81 24.43 -0.56 -7.02
CA ASP A 81 25.21 -0.05 -5.89
C ASP A 81 25.96 1.25 -6.23
N ALA A 82 26.44 1.41 -7.47
CA ALA A 82 27.05 2.66 -7.92
C ALA A 82 26.05 3.83 -7.90
N VAL A 83 24.81 3.61 -8.37
CA VAL A 83 23.75 4.62 -8.32
C VAL A 83 23.37 4.95 -6.87
N ARG A 84 23.24 3.94 -5.99
CA ARG A 84 22.94 4.14 -4.57
C ARG A 84 24.04 4.92 -3.84
N SER A 85 25.30 4.62 -4.13
CA SER A 85 26.45 5.29 -3.50
C SER A 85 26.64 6.73 -3.96
N ALA A 86 26.01 7.11 -5.09
CA ALA A 86 26.06 8.47 -5.62
C ALA A 86 25.09 9.44 -4.93
N VAL A 87 24.18 8.97 -4.05
CA VAL A 87 23.21 9.78 -3.30
C VAL A 87 23.90 10.64 -2.22
N PRO A 88 23.39 11.86 -1.89
CA PRO A 88 22.24 12.55 -2.49
C PRO A 88 22.61 13.32 -3.75
N PHE A 89 21.81 13.28 -4.82
CA PHE A 89 22.03 14.12 -6.00
C PHE A 89 21.69 15.58 -5.72
N ASN A 90 22.09 16.49 -6.62
CA ASN A 90 21.61 17.87 -6.56
C ASN A 90 20.07 17.87 -6.69
N PRO A 91 19.36 18.83 -6.07
CA PRO A 91 17.92 19.00 -6.31
C PRO A 91 17.61 19.19 -7.80
N LEU A 92 16.42 18.76 -8.23
CA LEU A 92 15.94 19.07 -9.58
C LEU A 92 15.79 20.60 -9.72
N PRO A 93 16.13 21.18 -10.90
CA PRO A 93 16.01 22.62 -11.12
C PRO A 93 14.58 23.10 -10.83
N GLU A 94 14.42 24.19 -10.09
CA GLU A 94 13.10 24.67 -9.67
C GLU A 94 12.21 25.04 -10.86
N GLU A 95 12.84 25.55 -11.91
CA GLU A 95 12.27 25.94 -13.21
C GLU A 95 11.78 24.76 -14.06
N SER A 96 12.16 23.52 -13.73
CA SER A 96 11.80 22.36 -14.54
C SER A 96 10.32 21.96 -14.45
N GLU A 97 9.57 22.51 -13.48
CA GLU A 97 8.25 22.02 -13.02
C GLU A 97 8.25 20.52 -12.62
N VAL A 98 9.34 19.76 -12.85
CA VAL A 98 9.47 18.32 -12.62
C VAL A 98 9.56 18.03 -11.12
N LEU A 99 8.55 17.32 -10.58
CA LEU A 99 8.54 16.84 -9.20
C LEU A 99 9.32 15.54 -9.04
N GLN A 100 9.33 14.73 -10.10
CA GLN A 100 10.06 13.47 -10.16
C GLN A 100 10.69 13.25 -11.53
N ALA A 101 12.00 13.00 -11.55
CA ALA A 101 12.72 12.57 -12.75
C ALA A 101 12.77 11.05 -12.79
N GLN A 102 12.25 10.46 -13.85
CA GLN A 102 12.62 9.09 -14.21
C GLN A 102 13.85 9.16 -15.11
N VAL A 103 14.98 8.68 -14.61
CA VAL A 103 16.23 8.59 -15.34
C VAL A 103 16.44 7.18 -15.83
N GLU A 104 16.47 6.98 -17.14
CA GLU A 104 16.96 5.73 -17.71
C GLU A 104 18.48 5.82 -17.85
N LEU A 105 19.20 5.03 -17.07
CA LEU A 105 20.65 5.05 -16.99
C LEU A 105 21.23 3.80 -17.66
N THR A 106 22.00 3.99 -18.72
CA THR A 106 22.75 2.93 -19.39
C THR A 106 24.21 2.93 -18.91
N LEU A 107 24.64 1.82 -18.30
CA LEU A 107 26.00 1.59 -17.84
C LEU A 107 26.67 0.56 -18.74
N ALA A 108 27.63 0.99 -19.57
CA ALA A 108 28.37 0.13 -20.49
C ALA A 108 29.88 0.09 -20.15
N PRO A 109 30.59 -0.99 -20.53
CA PRO A 109 32.03 -1.12 -20.27
C PRO A 109 32.82 0.03 -20.90
N GLY A 110 33.62 0.73 -20.08
CA GLY A 110 34.49 1.83 -20.55
C GLY A 110 33.77 3.06 -21.08
N ALA A 111 32.45 3.16 -20.94
CA ALA A 111 31.66 4.30 -21.38
C ALA A 111 31.26 5.21 -20.21
N THR A 112 31.13 6.51 -20.48
CA THR A 112 30.44 7.41 -19.55
C THR A 112 28.97 7.01 -19.48
N PRO A 113 28.34 6.92 -18.29
CA PRO A 113 26.93 6.57 -18.17
C PRO A 113 26.06 7.49 -19.03
N ALA A 114 25.19 6.91 -19.86
CA ALA A 114 24.20 7.66 -20.62
C ALA A 114 22.90 7.73 -19.82
N ALA A 115 22.29 8.92 -19.73
CA ALA A 115 21.10 9.15 -18.94
C ALA A 115 20.09 9.97 -19.73
N THR A 116 18.83 9.52 -19.78
CA THR A 116 17.70 10.30 -20.29
C THR A 116 16.71 10.55 -19.16
N VAL A 117 16.27 11.81 -18.99
CA VAL A 117 15.20 12.15 -18.04
C VAL A 117 13.87 12.16 -18.77
N GLN A 118 12.90 11.47 -18.21
CA GLN A 118 11.50 11.69 -18.51
C GLN A 118 10.85 12.43 -17.33
N PRO A 119 10.29 13.64 -17.55
CA PRO A 119 9.44 14.29 -16.57
C PRO A 119 8.25 13.40 -16.26
N ARG A 120 8.14 12.88 -15.03
CA ARG A 120 6.95 12.15 -14.58
C ARG A 120 6.14 13.01 -13.66
N ASN A 121 5.37 13.90 -14.25
CA ASN A 121 4.42 14.69 -13.49
C ASN A 121 2.97 14.36 -13.80
N VAL A 122 2.69 13.70 -14.92
CA VAL A 122 1.31 13.58 -15.41
C VAL A 122 1.01 12.14 -15.77
N PHE A 123 -0.04 11.60 -15.16
CA PHE A 123 -0.64 10.35 -15.59
C PHE A 123 -2.14 10.52 -15.76
N LEU A 124 -2.72 9.63 -16.57
CA LEU A 124 -4.14 9.68 -16.92
C LEU A 124 -5.07 9.49 -15.70
N GLY A 125 -4.56 9.04 -14.56
CA GLY A 125 -5.41 8.72 -13.42
C GLY A 125 -6.21 7.44 -13.57
N VAL A 126 -5.97 6.66 -14.63
CA VAL A 126 -6.54 5.32 -14.84
C VAL A 126 -5.45 4.29 -15.10
N GLU A 127 -5.67 3.08 -14.62
CA GLU A 127 -4.95 1.91 -15.11
C GLU A 127 -5.52 1.51 -16.47
N THR A 128 -4.65 1.03 -17.36
CA THR A 128 -5.06 0.59 -18.69
C THR A 128 -4.74 -0.88 -18.90
N SER A 129 -5.70 -1.62 -19.43
CA SER A 129 -5.48 -2.94 -20.01
C SER A 129 -5.30 -2.81 -21.52
N ARG A 130 -4.59 -3.78 -22.12
CA ARG A 130 -4.25 -3.79 -23.55
C ARG A 130 -4.68 -5.11 -24.15
N ILE A 131 -5.40 -5.04 -25.26
CA ILE A 131 -5.57 -6.20 -26.14
C ILE A 131 -4.52 -6.05 -27.24
N PRO A 132 -3.50 -6.94 -27.30
CA PRO A 132 -2.45 -6.87 -28.30
C PRO A 132 -3.03 -6.88 -29.72
N ALA A 133 -2.34 -6.22 -30.65
CA ALA A 133 -2.68 -6.30 -32.06
C ALA A 133 -2.68 -7.77 -32.53
N GLN A 134 -3.80 -8.22 -33.08
CA GLN A 134 -3.96 -9.52 -33.75
C GLN A 134 -4.57 -9.31 -35.13
N ASP A 135 -4.10 -10.07 -36.11
CA ASP A 135 -4.65 -10.12 -37.48
C ASP A 135 -4.77 -8.75 -38.18
N GLY A 136 -3.74 -7.90 -38.01
CA GLY A 136 -3.70 -6.57 -38.63
C GLY A 136 -4.63 -5.52 -38.00
N LYS A 137 -5.36 -5.87 -36.93
CA LYS A 137 -6.15 -4.91 -36.14
C LYS A 137 -5.22 -4.17 -35.17
N PRO A 138 -5.40 -2.85 -34.99
CA PRO A 138 -4.59 -2.07 -34.06
C PRO A 138 -4.82 -2.51 -32.61
N GLU A 139 -3.84 -2.27 -31.75
CA GLU A 139 -3.96 -2.44 -30.30
C GLU A 139 -5.17 -1.64 -29.79
N LYS A 140 -5.91 -2.20 -28.83
CA LYS A 140 -6.99 -1.48 -28.16
C LYS A 140 -6.61 -1.28 -26.70
N VAL A 141 -6.74 -0.04 -26.24
CA VAL A 141 -6.45 0.37 -24.87
C VAL A 141 -7.76 0.60 -24.13
N TYR A 142 -7.94 -0.06 -22.99
CA TYR A 142 -9.15 0.01 -22.19
C TYR A 142 -8.84 0.51 -20.79
N VAL A 143 -9.76 1.23 -20.18
CA VAL A 143 -9.71 1.55 -18.74
C VAL A 143 -9.88 0.27 -17.94
N SER A 144 -8.98 -0.03 -16.99
CA SER A 144 -9.11 -1.18 -16.07
C SER A 144 -9.41 -0.78 -14.62
N GLY A 145 -9.21 0.48 -14.27
CA GLY A 145 -9.48 1.03 -12.94
C GLY A 145 -9.04 2.49 -12.84
N ALA A 146 -9.40 3.15 -11.74
CA ALA A 146 -8.92 4.50 -11.45
C ALA A 146 -7.72 4.41 -10.48
N THR A 147 -6.73 5.26 -10.70
CA THR A 147 -5.60 5.44 -9.79
C THR A 147 -5.71 6.74 -9.00
N CYS A 148 -6.70 7.60 -9.30
CA CYS A 148 -6.96 8.82 -8.55
C CYS A 148 -8.45 9.24 -8.64
N PRO A 149 -8.93 10.11 -7.71
CA PRO A 149 -10.35 10.48 -7.64
C PRO A 149 -10.91 11.19 -8.89
N SER A 150 -10.09 11.96 -9.61
CA SER A 150 -10.57 12.69 -10.80
C SER A 150 -11.03 11.76 -11.91
N ALA A 151 -10.40 10.59 -12.07
CA ALA A 151 -10.82 9.59 -13.03
C ALA A 151 -12.18 8.96 -12.68
N GLU A 152 -12.48 8.81 -11.39
CA GLU A 152 -13.80 8.35 -10.93
C GLU A 152 -14.86 9.42 -11.21
N GLN A 153 -14.54 10.68 -10.93
CA GLN A 153 -15.42 11.82 -11.19
C GLN A 153 -15.70 12.05 -12.68
N ALA A 154 -14.73 11.70 -13.55
CA ALA A 154 -14.87 11.75 -15.00
C ALA A 154 -15.90 10.75 -15.56
N LYS A 155 -16.49 9.89 -14.71
CA LYS A 155 -17.43 8.83 -15.11
C LYS A 155 -16.83 7.81 -16.08
N LEU A 156 -15.50 7.69 -16.06
CA LEU A 156 -14.82 6.58 -16.72
C LEU A 156 -15.21 5.29 -16.01
N ARG A 157 -15.48 4.25 -16.79
CA ARG A 157 -15.88 2.93 -16.34
C ARG A 157 -14.82 1.92 -16.82
N PRO A 158 -14.64 0.80 -16.11
CA PRO A 158 -13.87 -0.31 -16.64
C PRO A 158 -14.37 -0.68 -18.05
N ASN A 159 -13.44 -0.92 -18.97
CA ASN A 159 -13.63 -1.24 -20.39
C ASN A 159 -14.11 -0.12 -21.30
N ASP A 160 -14.13 1.12 -20.81
CA ASP A 160 -14.13 2.24 -21.74
C ASP A 160 -12.87 2.13 -22.62
N ARG A 161 -13.07 1.96 -23.92
CA ARG A 161 -11.95 1.95 -24.87
C ARG A 161 -11.51 3.38 -25.08
N ILE A 162 -10.26 3.70 -24.75
CA ILE A 162 -9.71 5.04 -24.97
C ILE A 162 -9.40 5.18 -26.46
N VAL A 163 -10.17 6.02 -27.16
CA VAL A 163 -10.06 6.26 -28.60
C VAL A 163 -9.20 7.48 -28.91
N ALA A 164 -9.27 8.52 -28.05
CA ALA A 164 -8.44 9.70 -28.14
C ALA A 164 -8.21 10.35 -26.77
N LEU A 165 -7.07 11.05 -26.63
CA LEU A 165 -6.72 11.88 -25.48
C LEU A 165 -6.30 13.25 -25.97
N ALA A 166 -6.89 14.31 -25.39
CA ALA A 166 -6.62 15.70 -25.77
C ALA A 166 -6.74 15.93 -27.29
N GLY A 167 -7.75 15.29 -27.92
CA GLY A 167 -7.98 15.34 -29.37
C GLY A 167 -7.01 14.50 -30.22
N GLN A 168 -5.99 13.87 -29.63
CA GLN A 168 -5.03 13.01 -30.32
C GLN A 168 -5.46 11.53 -30.24
N PRO A 169 -5.46 10.78 -31.35
CA PRO A 169 -5.91 9.39 -31.36
C PRO A 169 -4.98 8.48 -30.56
N VAL A 170 -5.56 7.53 -29.82
CA VAL A 170 -4.85 6.50 -29.07
C VAL A 170 -4.97 5.17 -29.83
N LYS A 171 -3.87 4.74 -30.46
CA LYS A 171 -3.76 3.48 -31.21
C LYS A 171 -3.03 2.40 -30.42
N ALA A 172 -2.22 2.79 -29.44
CA ALA A 172 -1.46 1.90 -28.56
C ALA A 172 -1.25 2.54 -27.19
N GLY A 173 -0.92 1.73 -26.18
CA GLY A 173 -0.64 2.26 -24.83
C GLY A 173 0.58 3.20 -24.75
N SER A 174 1.46 3.20 -25.75
CA SER A 174 2.56 4.19 -25.88
C SER A 174 2.05 5.59 -26.22
N ASP A 175 0.96 5.71 -26.98
CA ASP A 175 0.44 7.00 -27.43
C ASP A 175 -0.05 7.82 -26.23
N ILE A 176 -0.67 7.16 -25.25
CA ILE A 176 -1.07 7.79 -23.99
C ILE A 176 0.13 8.50 -23.34
N ARG A 177 1.28 7.84 -23.26
CA ARG A 177 2.48 8.45 -22.66
C ARG A 177 3.00 9.62 -23.48
N THR A 178 3.04 9.49 -24.79
CA THR A 178 3.47 10.56 -25.70
C THR A 178 2.56 11.80 -25.58
N ILE A 179 1.25 11.59 -25.50
CA ILE A 179 0.26 12.67 -25.36
C ILE A 179 0.44 13.36 -24.01
N LEU A 180 0.47 12.58 -22.91
CA LEU A 180 0.54 13.12 -21.55
C LEU A 180 1.82 13.90 -21.25
N VAL A 181 2.93 13.64 -21.95
CA VAL A 181 4.18 14.42 -21.85
C VAL A 181 3.97 15.91 -22.20
N THR A 182 2.95 16.22 -23.00
CA THR A 182 2.65 17.61 -23.41
C THR A 182 1.70 18.35 -22.48
N HIS A 183 1.20 17.69 -21.43
CA HIS A 183 0.22 18.22 -20.51
C HIS A 183 0.80 18.51 -19.12
N LYS A 184 0.06 19.29 -18.32
CA LYS A 184 0.39 19.61 -16.93
C LYS A 184 -0.41 18.76 -15.93
N PRO A 185 0.11 18.54 -14.70
CA PRO A 185 -0.68 17.97 -13.62
C PRO A 185 -1.96 18.78 -13.42
N HIS A 186 -3.07 18.12 -13.11
CA HIS A 186 -4.39 18.73 -12.88
C HIS A 186 -4.99 19.48 -14.07
N GLU A 187 -4.36 19.41 -15.24
CA GLU A 187 -4.96 19.88 -16.48
C GLU A 187 -6.18 19.01 -16.82
N THR A 188 -7.30 19.65 -17.16
CA THR A 188 -8.47 18.92 -17.66
C THR A 188 -8.33 18.72 -19.15
N ILE A 189 -8.16 17.47 -19.57
CA ILE A 189 -8.16 17.07 -20.98
C ILE A 189 -9.47 16.39 -21.35
N THR A 190 -9.78 16.36 -22.65
CA THR A 190 -10.87 15.52 -23.15
C THR A 190 -10.35 14.11 -23.40
N VAL A 191 -11.00 13.11 -22.79
CA VAL A 191 -10.83 11.69 -23.13
C VAL A 191 -12.01 11.27 -23.98
N ARG A 192 -11.74 10.89 -25.22
CA ARG A 192 -12.75 10.23 -26.05
C ARG A 192 -12.71 8.74 -25.76
N ILE A 193 -13.82 8.21 -25.29
CA ILE A 193 -14.00 6.79 -25.05
C ILE A 193 -15.02 6.20 -26.02
N GLU A 194 -14.94 4.90 -26.27
CA GLU A 194 -15.98 4.09 -26.89
C GLU A 194 -16.52 3.13 -25.83
N ARG A 195 -17.84 3.19 -25.58
CA ARG A 195 -18.59 2.34 -24.63
C ARG A 195 -19.87 1.87 -25.30
N ASN A 196 -20.09 0.56 -25.38
CA ASN A 196 -21.26 -0.03 -26.04
C ASN A 196 -21.46 0.50 -27.48
N ASP A 197 -20.37 0.54 -28.26
CA ASP A 197 -20.30 1.05 -29.64
C ASP A 197 -20.69 2.53 -29.82
N ALA A 198 -20.85 3.28 -28.74
CA ALA A 198 -21.06 4.72 -28.75
C ALA A 198 -19.81 5.46 -28.26
N GLU A 199 -19.46 6.56 -28.91
CA GLU A 199 -18.36 7.41 -28.49
C GLU A 199 -18.84 8.51 -27.53
N PHE A 200 -18.05 8.77 -26.49
CA PHE A 200 -18.30 9.81 -25.50
C PHE A 200 -17.04 10.65 -25.30
N ASP A 201 -17.21 11.97 -25.24
CA ASP A 201 -16.16 12.87 -24.79
C ASP A 201 -16.36 13.16 -23.30
N LEU A 202 -15.39 12.76 -22.49
CA LEU A 202 -15.40 12.94 -21.04
C LEU A 202 -14.31 13.94 -20.64
N PRO A 203 -14.62 14.97 -19.82
CA PRO A 203 -13.59 15.78 -19.21
C PRO A 203 -12.88 14.97 -18.12
N LEU A 204 -11.56 14.87 -18.22
CA LEU A 204 -10.71 14.19 -17.25
C LEU A 204 -9.63 15.13 -16.78
N GLN A 205 -9.63 15.42 -15.48
CA GLN A 205 -8.52 16.10 -14.83
C GLN A 205 -7.35 15.12 -14.64
N LEU A 206 -6.23 15.38 -15.30
CA LEU A 206 -5.02 14.56 -15.22
C LEU A 206 -4.44 14.57 -13.81
N CYS A 207 -3.84 13.46 -13.41
CA CYS A 207 -3.31 13.30 -12.07
C CYS A 207 -1.81 13.57 -12.00
N GLY A 208 -1.42 14.30 -10.95
CA GLY A 208 -0.03 14.47 -10.53
C GLY A 208 0.46 13.30 -9.69
N VAL A 209 1.77 13.07 -9.62
CA VAL A 209 2.41 12.17 -8.60
C VAL A 209 2.40 12.84 -7.23
N GLU A 210 1.37 13.63 -6.95
CA GLU A 210 1.24 14.33 -5.70
C GLU A 210 0.84 13.32 -4.63
N VAL A 211 1.57 13.38 -3.52
CA VAL A 211 1.04 12.98 -2.24
C VAL A 211 -0.28 13.76 -2.10
N HIS A 212 -1.43 13.11 -2.34
CA HIS A 212 -2.77 13.58 -1.97
C HIS A 212 -2.83 14.04 -0.51
N LEU A 213 -2.35 15.26 -0.27
CA LEU A 213 -2.58 15.93 0.99
C LEU A 213 -4.09 16.09 1.15
N PRO A 214 -4.61 15.85 2.35
CA PRO A 214 -6.00 16.16 2.62
C PRO A 214 -6.25 17.64 2.36
N VAL A 215 -7.46 17.98 1.93
CA VAL A 215 -7.85 19.38 1.74
C VAL A 215 -7.80 20.07 3.09
N LEU A 216 -6.73 20.82 3.33
CA LEU A 216 -6.53 21.55 4.57
C LEU A 216 -7.41 22.79 4.57
N GLN A 217 -7.95 23.13 5.73
CA GLN A 217 -8.56 24.45 5.88
C GLN A 217 -7.44 25.50 5.87
N PRO A 218 -7.56 26.58 5.07
CA PRO A 218 -6.57 27.64 5.05
C PRO A 218 -6.54 28.31 6.43
N GLU A 219 -5.37 28.28 7.07
CA GLU A 219 -5.19 28.97 8.34
C GLU A 219 -4.66 30.38 8.11
N PRO A 220 -5.14 31.37 8.87
CA PRO A 220 -4.65 32.73 8.75
C PRO A 220 -3.18 32.79 9.11
N ILE A 221 -2.42 33.53 8.31
CA ILE A 221 -1.02 33.85 8.59
C ILE A 221 -0.95 34.57 9.96
N PRO A 222 0.04 34.27 10.82
CA PRO A 222 0.20 34.97 12.09
C PRO A 222 0.18 36.50 11.90
N ALA A 223 -0.65 37.18 12.67
CA ALA A 223 -0.82 38.62 12.55
C ALA A 223 0.36 39.39 13.18
N LYS A 224 0.65 40.58 12.67
CA LYS A 224 1.58 41.50 13.35
C LYS A 224 1.05 41.89 14.72
N LEU A 225 1.94 42.04 15.69
CA LEU A 225 1.60 42.38 17.06
C LEU A 225 2.27 43.67 17.51
N THR A 226 1.67 44.30 18.52
CA THR A 226 2.23 45.44 19.25
C THR A 226 2.86 45.05 20.58
N LYS A 227 2.58 43.83 21.06
CA LYS A 227 3.13 43.25 22.29
C LYS A 227 3.15 41.72 22.20
N LEU A 228 4.17 41.10 22.78
CA LEU A 228 4.27 39.64 22.94
C LEU A 228 3.79 39.20 24.32
N GLU A 229 3.08 38.08 24.38
CA GLU A 229 2.69 37.41 25.62
C GLU A 229 3.83 36.49 26.09
N ALA A 230 4.44 36.78 27.25
CA ALA A 230 5.53 35.98 27.79
C ALA A 230 5.08 34.55 28.12
N LEU A 231 5.93 33.56 27.83
CA LEU A 231 5.73 32.21 28.34
C LEU A 231 6.02 32.16 29.85
N PRO A 232 5.22 31.45 30.64
CA PRO A 232 5.52 31.26 32.06
C PRO A 232 6.84 30.46 32.22
N PRO A 233 7.69 30.80 33.20
CA PRO A 233 8.88 30.01 33.51
C PRO A 233 8.51 28.56 33.80
N SER A 234 9.20 27.62 33.15
CA SER A 234 9.02 26.19 33.36
C SER A 234 10.30 25.43 33.01
N ASN A 235 10.41 24.19 33.47
CA ASN A 235 11.52 23.32 33.06
C ASN A 235 11.46 22.99 31.57
N LEU A 236 10.26 22.85 30.99
CA LEU A 236 10.06 22.71 29.56
C LEU A 236 10.64 23.91 28.79
N LEU A 237 10.32 25.13 29.22
CA LEU A 237 10.84 26.35 28.59
C LEU A 237 12.38 26.38 28.62
N LYS A 238 12.99 26.07 29.76
CA LYS A 238 14.47 26.01 29.88
C LYS A 238 15.07 24.95 28.97
N ALA A 239 14.44 23.78 28.88
CA ALA A 239 14.87 22.73 27.97
C ALA A 239 14.77 23.18 26.50
N GLU A 240 13.67 23.82 26.08
CA GLU A 240 13.48 24.33 24.71
C GLU A 240 14.51 25.40 24.34
N GLN A 241 14.90 26.26 25.29
CA GLN A 241 15.95 27.26 25.09
C GLN A 241 17.33 26.65 24.87
N VAL A 242 17.56 25.41 25.30
CA VAL A 242 18.85 24.72 25.21
C VAL A 242 18.90 23.73 24.06
N PHE A 243 17.84 22.94 23.86
CA PHE A 243 17.75 21.88 22.85
C PHE A 243 17.06 22.32 21.54
N GLY A 244 16.55 23.54 21.49
CA GLY A 244 15.86 24.09 20.33
C GLY A 244 14.33 23.98 20.44
N TRP A 245 13.67 24.98 19.88
CA TRP A 245 12.21 25.11 19.92
C TRP A 245 11.54 24.04 19.06
N GLY A 246 10.62 23.28 19.67
CA GLY A 246 9.92 22.16 19.03
C GLY A 246 10.70 20.85 19.05
N ASN A 247 11.96 20.85 19.51
CA ASN A 247 12.78 19.65 19.62
C ASN A 247 12.65 18.96 20.99
N VAL A 248 11.98 19.57 21.96
CA VAL A 248 11.70 18.99 23.28
C VAL A 248 10.30 18.41 23.27
N LEU A 249 10.21 17.08 23.38
CA LEU A 249 8.96 16.32 23.32
C LEU A 249 8.25 16.30 24.69
N GLY A 250 9.04 16.39 25.77
CA GLY A 250 8.53 16.45 27.14
C GLY A 250 9.61 16.83 28.15
N ALA A 251 9.18 17.41 29.27
CA ALA A 251 10.03 17.70 30.42
C ALA A 251 9.22 17.55 31.71
N ASP A 252 9.57 16.57 32.54
CA ASP A 252 8.85 16.26 33.79
C ASP A 252 9.81 16.15 34.97
N LEU A 253 9.40 16.66 36.14
CA LEU A 253 10.20 16.65 37.36
C LEU A 253 9.67 15.60 38.33
N GLN A 254 10.41 14.51 38.50
CA GLN A 254 10.04 13.42 39.39
C GLN A 254 11.12 13.21 40.45
N GLN A 255 10.76 13.36 41.72
CA GLN A 255 11.64 13.10 42.87
C GLN A 255 13.00 13.82 42.80
N GLY A 256 13.01 15.06 42.28
CA GLY A 256 14.22 15.86 42.10
C GLY A 256 15.05 15.49 40.86
N THR A 257 14.56 14.60 40.01
CA THR A 257 15.15 14.31 38.70
C THR A 257 14.31 14.98 37.61
N LEU A 258 14.92 15.88 36.84
CA LEU A 258 14.29 16.42 35.64
C LEU A 258 14.53 15.44 34.49
N ALA A 259 13.48 14.78 34.03
CA ALA A 259 13.49 13.92 32.85
C ALA A 259 13.06 14.74 31.63
N VAL A 260 13.94 14.82 30.63
CA VAL A 260 13.70 15.54 29.37
C VAL A 260 13.77 14.55 28.22
N VAL A 261 12.77 14.57 27.34
CA VAL A 261 12.80 13.81 26.09
C VAL A 261 12.96 14.81 24.95
N VAL A 262 13.95 14.57 24.09
CA VAL A 262 14.25 15.42 22.93
C VAL A 262 14.21 14.59 21.66
N GLY A 263 13.86 15.22 20.55
CA GLY A 263 13.97 14.61 19.22
C GLY A 263 15.44 14.36 18.82
N ALA A 264 15.62 13.84 17.61
CA ALA A 264 16.93 13.45 17.07
C ALA A 264 17.97 14.57 17.23
N GLN A 265 19.18 14.21 17.65
CA GLN A 265 20.30 15.15 17.83
C GLN A 265 21.40 14.89 16.79
N PRO A 266 22.16 15.93 16.39
CA PRO A 266 23.22 15.81 15.39
C PRO A 266 24.43 14.98 15.87
N GLY A 267 24.65 14.87 17.19
CA GLY A 267 25.77 14.09 17.74
C GLY A 267 25.81 14.02 19.26
N GLU A 268 26.63 13.10 19.78
CA GLU A 268 26.87 12.90 21.21
C GLU A 268 27.43 14.16 21.90
N GLU A 269 28.40 14.83 21.27
CA GLU A 269 29.01 16.06 21.82
C GLU A 269 28.00 17.19 21.97
N VAL A 270 27.10 17.35 21.00
CA VAL A 270 26.03 18.36 21.05
C VAL A 270 25.05 18.04 22.17
N LEU A 271 24.65 16.77 22.33
CA LEU A 271 23.80 16.33 23.44
C LEU A 271 24.48 16.60 24.79
N LYS A 272 25.77 16.31 24.93
CA LYS A 272 26.53 16.51 26.17
C LYS A 272 26.65 17.99 26.53
N ALA A 273 27.00 18.84 25.57
CA ALA A 273 27.10 20.27 25.77
C ALA A 273 25.73 20.89 26.15
N ALA A 274 24.67 20.52 25.43
CA ALA A 274 23.31 20.98 25.72
C ALA A 274 22.83 20.48 27.10
N SER A 275 23.03 19.21 27.43
CA SER A 275 22.63 18.66 28.74
C SER A 275 23.38 19.33 29.90
N THR A 276 24.67 19.63 29.73
CA THR A 276 25.47 20.34 30.73
C THR A 276 24.91 21.74 30.96
N LYS A 277 24.68 22.49 29.87
CA LYS A 277 24.09 23.83 29.91
C LYS A 277 22.70 23.83 30.55
N LEU A 278 21.85 22.86 30.24
CA LEU A 278 20.53 22.74 30.87
C LEU A 278 20.67 22.47 32.36
N PHE A 279 21.53 21.53 32.76
CA PHE A 279 21.72 21.18 34.17
C PHE A 279 22.16 22.39 34.99
N GLU A 280 23.11 23.19 34.50
CA GLU A 280 23.53 24.44 35.13
C GLU A 280 22.37 25.42 35.35
N GLN A 281 21.44 25.52 34.40
CA GLN A 281 20.28 26.43 34.49
C GLN A 281 19.17 25.96 35.43
N VAL A 282 19.09 24.65 35.73
CA VAL A 282 18.01 24.06 36.55
C VAL A 282 18.47 23.64 37.95
N ARG A 283 19.78 23.44 38.16
CA ARG A 283 20.37 22.95 39.42
C ARG A 283 20.12 23.85 40.63
N SER A 284 19.83 25.13 40.41
CA SER A 284 19.55 26.09 41.50
C SER A 284 18.15 25.93 42.12
N GLY A 285 17.31 25.02 41.62
CA GLY A 285 15.96 24.74 42.15
C GLY A 285 15.82 23.33 42.72
N ASP A 286 14.65 22.74 42.53
CA ASP A 286 14.30 21.39 43.01
C ASP A 286 14.98 20.25 42.22
N VAL A 287 15.74 20.58 41.18
CA VAL A 287 16.39 19.62 40.28
C VAL A 287 17.77 19.24 40.82
N ARG A 288 17.87 18.04 41.38
CA ARG A 288 19.13 17.41 41.84
C ARG A 288 19.82 16.63 40.74
N ASN A 289 19.04 16.00 39.86
CA ASN A 289 19.54 15.18 38.76
C ASN A 289 18.89 15.60 37.44
N LEU A 290 19.60 15.39 36.33
CA LEU A 290 19.08 15.55 34.97
C LEU A 290 19.21 14.22 34.23
N GLN A 291 18.13 13.84 33.54
CA GLN A 291 18.12 12.76 32.57
C GLN A 291 17.58 13.32 31.25
N VAL A 292 18.37 13.26 30.18
CA VAL A 292 17.94 13.63 28.82
C VAL A 292 17.95 12.39 27.95
N GLN A 293 16.85 12.09 27.27
CA GLN A 293 16.71 10.95 26.37
C GLN A 293 16.47 11.46 24.95
N VAL A 294 17.26 10.97 24.00
CA VAL A 294 17.10 11.27 22.57
C VAL A 294 16.17 10.23 21.95
N GLU A 295 15.09 10.72 21.35
CA GLU A 295 14.12 9.94 20.60
C GLU A 295 14.34 10.13 19.10
N THR A 296 14.63 9.05 18.39
CA THR A 296 15.01 9.05 16.97
C THR A 296 14.75 7.69 16.35
N ALA A 297 14.33 7.63 15.08
CA ALA A 297 14.18 6.37 14.36
C ALA A 297 15.51 5.62 14.15
N ASP A 298 16.65 6.31 14.26
CA ASP A 298 17.99 5.73 14.14
C ASP A 298 18.47 5.22 15.50
N SER A 299 18.38 3.91 15.71
CA SER A 299 18.78 3.23 16.94
C SER A 299 20.24 3.49 17.33
N GLU A 300 21.13 3.75 16.36
CA GLU A 300 22.54 4.06 16.61
C GLU A 300 22.74 5.41 17.31
N ARG A 301 21.73 6.29 17.23
CA ARG A 301 21.73 7.66 17.77
C ARG A 301 20.82 7.85 18.97
N ALA A 302 20.23 6.78 19.48
CA ALA A 302 19.47 6.83 20.71
C ALA A 302 20.41 6.90 21.91
N TRP A 303 20.67 8.13 22.35
CA TRP A 303 21.54 8.43 23.47
C TRP A 303 20.74 8.86 24.69
N GLN A 304 21.31 8.64 25.86
CA GLN A 304 20.80 9.12 27.12
C GLN A 304 21.92 9.86 27.85
N ALA A 305 21.65 11.10 28.24
CA ALA A 305 22.50 11.87 29.12
C ALA A 305 21.97 11.74 30.56
N LYS A 306 22.83 11.38 31.51
CA LYS A 306 22.49 11.37 32.94
C LYS A 306 23.53 12.12 33.74
N THR A 307 23.09 12.81 34.78
CA THR A 307 23.99 13.40 35.78
C THR A 307 24.53 12.32 36.70
N ASP A 308 25.85 12.19 36.77
CA ASP A 308 26.57 11.45 37.82
C ASP A 308 27.27 12.47 38.73
N GLY A 309 26.54 12.96 39.74
CA GLY A 309 26.98 14.08 40.57
C GLY A 309 27.04 15.41 39.80
N THR A 310 28.24 15.89 39.48
CA THR A 310 28.44 17.17 38.75
C THR A 310 28.71 17.00 37.25
N ALA A 311 28.93 15.77 36.77
CA ALA A 311 29.25 15.52 35.37
C ALA A 311 28.06 14.90 34.62
N ILE A 312 27.97 15.17 33.31
CA ILE A 312 27.03 14.51 32.40
C ILE A 312 27.72 13.30 31.76
N ALA A 313 27.21 12.11 32.04
CA ALA A 313 27.57 10.89 31.36
C ALA A 313 26.60 10.65 30.19
N ILE A 314 27.13 10.36 29.00
CA ILE A 314 26.32 9.91 27.85
C ILE A 314 26.46 8.40 27.73
N THR A 315 25.33 7.72 27.62
CA THR A 315 25.28 6.29 27.31
C THR A 315 24.37 6.05 26.11
N ARG A 316 24.62 4.98 25.36
CA ARG A 316 23.63 4.49 24.41
C ARG A 316 22.45 3.93 25.19
N HIS A 317 21.25 4.26 24.76
CA HIS A 317 20.02 3.81 25.38
C HIS A 317 19.09 3.33 24.28
N PRO A 318 18.79 2.03 24.19
CA PRO A 318 17.75 1.58 23.28
C PRO A 318 16.44 2.26 23.72
N PRO A 319 15.80 3.05 22.85
CA PRO A 319 14.61 3.80 23.20
C PRO A 319 13.50 2.83 23.59
N ASP A 320 12.60 3.29 24.45
CA ASP A 320 11.57 2.45 25.07
C ASP A 320 10.72 1.70 24.02
N TRP A 321 10.49 2.30 22.85
CA TRP A 321 9.76 1.68 21.75
C TRP A 321 10.49 0.51 21.08
N GLN A 322 11.82 0.40 21.16
CA GLN A 322 12.56 -0.81 20.70
C GLN A 322 12.36 -1.98 21.63
N SER A 323 12.23 -1.70 22.93
CA SER A 323 12.01 -2.72 23.95
C SER A 323 10.54 -3.11 24.09
N ALA A 324 9.63 -2.28 23.57
CA ALA A 324 8.20 -2.51 23.63
C ALA A 324 7.86 -3.77 22.80
N PRO A 325 7.49 -4.89 23.45
CA PRO A 325 7.18 -6.10 22.72
C PRO A 325 6.00 -5.84 21.79
N LEU A 326 6.08 -6.32 20.56
CA LEU A 326 4.93 -6.34 19.67
C LEU A 326 3.93 -7.34 20.24
N ARG A 327 2.78 -6.81 20.69
CA ARG A 327 1.72 -7.60 21.31
C ARG A 327 0.59 -7.84 20.32
N LEU A 328 0.50 -9.07 19.81
CA LEU A 328 -0.71 -9.53 19.14
C LEU A 328 -1.69 -10.05 20.19
N LYS A 329 -2.95 -9.62 20.09
CA LYS A 329 -4.00 -10.07 21.01
C LYS A 329 -4.42 -11.50 20.63
N ALA A 330 -4.91 -12.25 21.61
CA ALA A 330 -5.67 -13.46 21.30
C ALA A 330 -6.88 -13.08 20.43
N GLY A 331 -7.21 -13.94 19.46
CA GLY A 331 -8.24 -13.70 18.46
C GLY A 331 -7.74 -13.03 17.18
N THR A 332 -6.57 -12.38 17.18
CA THR A 332 -5.99 -11.80 15.95
C THR A 332 -5.83 -12.89 14.89
N VAL A 333 -6.38 -12.64 13.69
CA VAL A 333 -6.33 -13.57 12.55
C VAL A 333 -5.13 -13.23 11.68
N LEU A 334 -4.32 -14.24 11.37
CA LEU A 334 -3.16 -14.17 10.49
C LEU A 334 -3.55 -14.74 9.11
N PRO A 335 -3.48 -13.95 8.02
CA PRO A 335 -3.77 -14.47 6.68
C PRO A 335 -2.55 -15.23 6.16
N VAL A 336 -2.49 -16.54 6.35
CA VAL A 336 -1.33 -17.36 5.96
C VAL A 336 -1.50 -17.92 4.56
N ARG A 337 -0.62 -17.54 3.64
CA ARG A 337 -0.44 -18.23 2.36
C ARG A 337 0.50 -19.41 2.53
N LEU A 338 0.02 -20.62 2.28
CA LEU A 338 0.81 -21.85 2.36
C LEU A 338 1.80 -21.95 1.19
N ASP A 339 3.03 -22.36 1.48
CA ASP A 339 4.07 -22.61 0.47
C ASP A 339 3.94 -24.03 -0.08
N ILE A 340 2.80 -24.28 -0.73
CA ILE A 340 2.46 -25.54 -1.39
C ILE A 340 2.33 -25.24 -2.88
N GLN A 341 3.00 -26.04 -3.73
CA GLN A 341 2.99 -25.80 -5.18
C GLN A 341 1.84 -26.52 -5.89
N ASN A 342 1.49 -27.74 -5.45
CA ASN A 342 0.50 -28.60 -6.08
C ASN A 342 -0.60 -28.97 -5.09
N ILE A 343 -1.77 -29.34 -5.62
CA ILE A 343 -2.83 -29.91 -4.79
C ILE A 343 -2.30 -31.15 -4.07
N LYS A 344 -2.52 -31.23 -2.76
CA LYS A 344 -2.08 -32.35 -1.93
C LYS A 344 -3.26 -32.91 -1.14
N ASP A 345 -3.53 -34.20 -1.33
CA ASP A 345 -4.43 -34.97 -0.49
C ASP A 345 -3.78 -35.23 0.87
N ILE A 346 -4.53 -35.00 1.95
CA ILE A 346 -4.13 -35.40 3.31
C ILE A 346 -5.06 -36.51 3.77
N ARG A 347 -4.51 -37.67 4.14
CA ARG A 347 -5.31 -38.76 4.70
C ARG A 347 -5.63 -38.45 6.15
N GLN A 348 -6.78 -38.90 6.62
CA GLN A 348 -7.15 -38.75 8.02
C GLN A 348 -6.14 -39.48 8.91
N GLY A 349 -5.64 -38.79 9.94
CA GLY A 349 -4.57 -39.26 10.82
C GLY A 349 -3.17 -38.78 10.41
N ASP A 350 -2.98 -38.28 9.18
CA ASP A 350 -1.69 -37.73 8.77
C ASP A 350 -1.43 -36.39 9.49
N THR A 351 -0.18 -36.19 9.90
CA THR A 351 0.33 -34.88 10.31
C THR A 351 1.39 -34.44 9.32
N ILE A 352 1.19 -33.27 8.72
CA ILE A 352 2.07 -32.77 7.66
C ILE A 352 2.68 -31.45 8.12
N ALA A 353 4.01 -31.38 8.19
CA ALA A 353 4.70 -30.12 8.37
C ALA A 353 4.44 -29.19 7.19
N VAL A 354 4.14 -27.93 7.48
CA VAL A 354 3.86 -26.90 6.48
C VAL A 354 4.59 -25.62 6.80
N THR A 355 5.00 -24.93 5.75
CA THR A 355 5.53 -23.57 5.81
C THR A 355 4.61 -22.64 5.03
N GLY A 356 4.70 -21.36 5.31
CA GLY A 356 3.97 -20.35 4.57
C GLY A 356 4.48 -18.97 4.87
N LYS A 357 3.73 -17.98 4.38
CA LYS A 357 4.01 -16.57 4.60
C LYS A 357 2.72 -15.83 4.94
N ILE A 358 2.82 -14.83 5.79
CA ILE A 358 1.75 -13.86 5.99
C ILE A 358 1.49 -13.17 4.65
N LEU A 359 0.24 -13.14 4.22
CA LEU A 359 -0.14 -12.69 2.90
C LEU A 359 -0.28 -11.16 2.83
N ASP A 360 -0.84 -10.56 3.88
CA ASP A 360 -1.07 -9.12 3.97
C ASP A 360 -0.66 -8.62 5.37
N ASP A 361 -0.35 -7.33 5.46
CA ASP A 361 0.07 -6.72 6.72
C ASP A 361 -1.02 -6.88 7.79
N VAL A 362 -0.65 -7.37 8.98
CA VAL A 362 -1.52 -7.40 10.15
C VAL A 362 -1.33 -6.08 10.88
N LEU A 363 -2.31 -5.19 10.80
CA LEU A 363 -2.21 -3.81 11.31
C LEU A 363 -2.64 -3.70 12.78
N ASP A 364 -2.12 -2.70 13.48
CA ASP A 364 -2.68 -2.25 14.75
C ASP A 364 -3.91 -1.32 14.55
N ARG A 365 -4.47 -0.83 15.66
CA ARG A 365 -5.64 0.07 15.64
C ARG A 365 -5.39 1.42 14.95
N ASN A 366 -4.12 1.80 14.80
CA ASN A 366 -3.68 3.05 14.19
C ASN A 366 -3.28 2.84 12.72
N GLY A 367 -3.51 1.64 12.15
CA GLY A 367 -3.17 1.32 10.77
C GLY A 367 -1.69 0.98 10.57
N VAL A 368 -0.91 0.81 11.63
CA VAL A 368 0.52 0.52 11.51
C VAL A 368 0.77 -0.99 11.57
N PRO A 369 1.54 -1.57 10.63
CA PRO A 369 1.78 -3.01 10.61
C PRO A 369 2.46 -3.55 11.88
N LEU A 370 1.85 -4.57 12.50
CA LEU A 370 2.38 -5.41 13.58
C LEU A 370 3.16 -6.61 13.04
N VAL A 371 2.64 -7.23 11.98
CA VAL A 371 3.30 -8.32 11.24
C VAL A 371 3.24 -7.96 9.76
N ARG A 372 4.37 -8.03 9.06
CA ARG A 372 4.43 -7.70 7.64
C ARG A 372 4.01 -8.86 6.74
N SER A 373 3.46 -8.51 5.59
CA SER A 373 3.35 -9.41 4.45
C SER A 373 4.72 -9.98 4.09
N GLY A 374 4.77 -11.27 3.81
CA GLY A 374 5.99 -12.03 3.56
C GLY A 374 6.64 -12.63 4.80
N THR A 375 6.22 -12.25 6.03
CA THR A 375 6.74 -12.87 7.27
C THR A 375 6.52 -14.38 7.24
N VAL A 376 7.61 -15.14 7.39
CA VAL A 376 7.59 -16.61 7.32
C VAL A 376 6.89 -17.18 8.54
N VAL A 377 6.10 -18.22 8.33
CA VAL A 377 5.49 -19.03 9.38
C VAL A 377 5.78 -20.51 9.14
N ALA A 378 5.83 -21.29 10.22
CA ALA A 378 5.92 -22.75 10.14
C ALA A 378 5.03 -23.41 11.18
N GLY A 379 4.54 -24.59 10.84
CA GLY A 379 3.68 -25.37 11.71
C GLY A 379 3.32 -26.71 11.06
N LYS A 380 2.12 -27.20 11.36
CA LYS A 380 1.66 -28.50 10.89
C LYS A 380 0.16 -28.54 10.66
N MET A 381 -0.25 -29.38 9.72
CA MET A 381 -1.63 -29.80 9.57
C MET A 381 -1.91 -30.91 10.57
N VAL A 382 -2.92 -30.71 11.43
CA VAL A 382 -3.31 -31.67 12.48
C VAL A 382 -4.73 -32.14 12.21
N THR A 383 -4.94 -33.46 12.27
CA THR A 383 -6.28 -34.04 12.15
C THR A 383 -7.20 -33.48 13.23
N THR A 384 -8.41 -33.10 12.84
CA THR A 384 -9.45 -32.59 13.74
C THR A 384 -10.65 -33.54 13.74
N PRO A 385 -11.15 -33.99 14.90
CA PRO A 385 -12.38 -34.79 14.98
C PRO A 385 -13.64 -33.97 14.62
N PRO A 386 -14.69 -34.59 14.05
CA PRO A 386 -14.76 -35.98 13.60
C PRO A 386 -14.07 -36.22 12.25
N PHE A 387 -13.87 -35.17 11.45
CA PHE A 387 -13.25 -35.22 10.13
C PHE A 387 -12.52 -33.92 9.80
N GLY A 388 -11.39 -34.02 9.08
CA GLY A 388 -10.68 -32.88 8.51
C GLY A 388 -9.32 -32.59 9.16
N HIS A 389 -8.70 -31.49 8.75
CA HIS A 389 -7.43 -31.02 9.28
C HIS A 389 -7.53 -29.54 9.62
N ARG A 390 -6.77 -29.06 10.60
CA ARG A 390 -6.53 -27.63 10.80
C ARG A 390 -5.05 -27.32 10.68
N LEU A 391 -4.76 -26.11 10.27
CA LEU A 391 -3.42 -25.56 10.38
C LEU A 391 -3.16 -25.15 11.83
N VAL A 392 -2.13 -25.70 12.44
CA VAL A 392 -1.58 -25.24 13.71
C VAL A 392 -0.22 -24.62 13.44
N LEU A 393 -0.10 -23.31 13.64
CA LEU A 393 1.19 -22.63 13.57
C LEU A 393 1.95 -22.84 14.87
N GLU A 394 3.25 -23.09 14.73
CA GLU A 394 4.15 -23.32 15.84
C GLU A 394 5.19 -22.19 15.96
N THR A 395 5.58 -21.59 14.83
CA THR A 395 6.55 -20.48 14.80
C THR A 395 6.20 -19.39 13.78
N ILE A 396 6.63 -18.16 14.05
CA ILE A 396 6.51 -16.98 13.18
C ILE A 396 7.81 -16.16 13.16
N GLY A 397 8.10 -15.50 12.04
CA GLY A 397 9.28 -14.63 11.88
C GLY A 397 10.58 -15.40 11.59
N LYS A 398 11.65 -14.68 11.24
CA LYS A 398 12.97 -15.31 10.98
C LYS A 398 13.56 -15.89 12.27
N ALA A 399 13.33 -15.22 13.40
CA ALA A 399 13.68 -15.73 14.74
C ALA A 399 12.90 -16.98 15.18
N LYS A 400 11.92 -17.46 14.39
CA LYS A 400 11.05 -18.61 14.71
C LYS A 400 10.40 -18.48 16.09
N THR A 401 9.86 -17.30 16.40
CA THR A 401 9.22 -17.06 17.68
C THR A 401 8.05 -18.03 17.88
N PRO A 402 7.98 -18.77 19.00
CA PRO A 402 6.88 -19.69 19.26
C PRO A 402 5.53 -18.97 19.24
N ILE A 403 4.55 -19.57 18.59
CA ILE A 403 3.18 -19.05 18.53
C ILE A 403 2.18 -20.19 18.80
N SER A 404 1.08 -19.87 19.47
CA SER A 404 -0.08 -20.74 19.57
C SER A 404 -1.18 -20.14 18.72
N ALA A 405 -1.32 -20.62 17.49
CA ALA A 405 -2.34 -20.15 16.57
C ALA A 405 -2.87 -21.33 15.74
N GLU A 406 -4.17 -21.31 15.46
CA GLU A 406 -4.81 -22.35 14.68
C GLU A 406 -5.90 -21.80 13.76
N SER A 407 -6.07 -22.45 12.61
CA SER A 407 -7.17 -22.17 11.70
C SER A 407 -8.47 -22.86 12.14
N GLU A 408 -9.56 -22.50 11.49
CA GLU A 408 -10.73 -23.37 11.39
C GLU A 408 -10.40 -24.66 10.62
N VAL A 409 -11.34 -25.60 10.56
CA VAL A 409 -11.14 -26.85 9.83
C VAL A 409 -10.99 -26.54 8.34
N LEU A 410 -9.92 -27.03 7.74
CA LEU A 410 -9.68 -26.90 6.31
C LEU A 410 -10.73 -27.67 5.51
N PRO A 411 -11.04 -27.19 4.30
CA PRO A 411 -12.08 -27.78 3.47
C PRO A 411 -11.78 -29.25 3.18
N ALA A 412 -12.82 -30.08 3.29
CA ALA A 412 -12.84 -31.42 2.75
C ALA A 412 -13.44 -31.41 1.36
N ARG A 413 -12.79 -32.04 0.38
CA ARG A 413 -13.41 -32.33 -0.91
C ARG A 413 -14.15 -33.65 -0.84
N GLU A 414 -15.39 -33.65 -1.29
CA GLU A 414 -16.09 -34.88 -1.61
C GLU A 414 -15.46 -35.51 -2.87
N VAL A 415 -14.98 -36.73 -2.72
CA VAL A 415 -14.50 -37.58 -3.81
C VAL A 415 -15.53 -38.68 -4.00
N LEU A 416 -16.16 -38.70 -5.17
CA LEU A 416 -17.06 -39.77 -5.56
C LEU A 416 -16.23 -40.98 -6.02
N LEU A 417 -16.33 -42.08 -5.29
CA LEU A 417 -15.67 -43.35 -5.63
C LEU A 417 -16.71 -44.30 -6.20
N ASP A 418 -16.48 -44.79 -7.43
CA ASP A 418 -17.20 -45.94 -7.96
C ASP A 418 -16.58 -47.22 -7.36
N ARG A 419 -17.36 -47.90 -6.53
CA ARG A 419 -17.04 -49.26 -6.07
C ARG A 419 -18.17 -50.18 -6.48
N SER A 420 -17.93 -50.94 -7.55
CA SER A 420 -18.80 -52.03 -8.01
C SER A 420 -20.22 -51.58 -8.39
N GLY A 421 -20.36 -50.41 -9.04
CA GLY A 421 -21.65 -49.89 -9.48
C GLY A 421 -22.42 -49.13 -8.39
N SER A 422 -21.78 -48.86 -7.24
CA SER A 422 -22.30 -47.96 -6.21
C SER A 422 -21.37 -46.76 -6.05
N VAL A 423 -21.91 -45.56 -6.20
CA VAL A 423 -21.18 -44.30 -5.99
C VAL A 423 -21.20 -43.98 -4.50
N LYS A 424 -20.04 -44.03 -3.84
CA LYS A 424 -19.88 -43.59 -2.46
C LYS A 424 -19.14 -42.27 -2.38
N ALA A 425 -19.66 -41.36 -1.56
CA ALA A 425 -18.93 -40.17 -1.17
C ALA A 425 -17.84 -40.55 -0.16
N ALA A 426 -16.59 -40.25 -0.48
CA ALA A 426 -15.51 -40.17 0.48
C ALA A 426 -15.13 -38.70 0.64
N PHE A 427 -14.56 -38.34 1.79
CA PHE A 427 -14.03 -37.00 1.99
C PHE A 427 -12.52 -37.09 2.14
N ALA A 428 -11.80 -36.16 1.52
CA ALA A 428 -10.37 -35.98 1.70
C ALA A 428 -10.09 -34.51 1.98
N SER A 429 -9.22 -34.21 2.94
CA SER A 429 -8.73 -32.84 3.11
C SER A 429 -7.79 -32.50 1.97
N LEU A 430 -8.01 -31.34 1.36
CA LEU A 430 -7.18 -30.84 0.28
C LEU A 430 -6.41 -29.60 0.73
N LEU A 431 -5.14 -29.57 0.36
CA LEU A 431 -4.36 -28.35 0.33
C LEU A 431 -4.17 -27.91 -1.10
N TYR A 432 -4.43 -26.63 -1.38
CA TYR A 432 -4.26 -26.06 -2.72
C TYR A 432 -2.93 -25.34 -2.85
N GLY A 433 -2.43 -25.29 -4.08
CA GLY A 433 -1.27 -24.46 -4.40
C GLY A 433 -1.58 -22.99 -4.11
N GLY A 434 -0.78 -22.36 -3.26
CA GLY A 434 -1.01 -20.98 -2.83
C GLY A 434 -2.28 -20.76 -1.98
N GLN A 435 -2.84 -21.79 -1.36
CA GLN A 435 -4.00 -21.65 -0.46
C GLN A 435 -3.72 -20.63 0.64
N VAL A 436 -4.74 -19.84 0.95
CA VAL A 436 -4.71 -18.84 2.01
C VAL A 436 -5.66 -19.26 3.12
N VAL A 437 -5.17 -19.24 4.35
CA VAL A 437 -5.87 -19.72 5.53
C VAL A 437 -5.77 -18.66 6.61
N GLY A 438 -6.91 -18.24 7.16
CA GLY A 438 -6.96 -17.45 8.38
C GLY A 438 -6.59 -18.31 9.58
N VAL A 439 -5.57 -17.89 10.32
CA VAL A 439 -5.11 -18.57 11.54
C VAL A 439 -5.31 -17.64 12.72
N SER A 440 -6.19 -18.02 13.66
CA SER A 440 -6.46 -17.21 14.84
C SER A 440 -5.45 -17.52 15.95
N ILE A 441 -4.84 -16.47 16.50
CA ILE A 441 -3.95 -16.54 17.64
C ILE A 441 -4.74 -16.92 18.91
N LYS A 442 -4.33 -17.98 19.59
CA LYS A 442 -5.04 -18.52 20.77
C LYS A 442 -4.61 -17.85 22.07
N GLN A 443 -3.36 -17.39 22.14
CA GLN A 443 -2.80 -16.73 23.31
C GLN A 443 -2.07 -15.45 22.89
N PRO A 444 -2.11 -14.37 23.70
CA PRO A 444 -1.40 -13.16 23.35
C PRO A 444 0.07 -13.45 23.02
N LEU A 445 0.52 -13.01 21.85
CA LEU A 445 1.89 -13.20 21.41
C LEU A 445 2.66 -11.92 21.67
N SER A 446 3.74 -12.01 22.43
CA SER A 446 4.76 -10.96 22.53
C SER A 446 5.99 -11.46 21.80
N PHE A 447 6.43 -10.73 20.79
CA PHE A 447 7.68 -11.06 20.11
C PHE A 447 8.52 -9.81 19.89
N GLN A 448 9.83 -10.02 19.89
CA GLN A 448 10.79 -8.98 19.53
C GLN A 448 10.85 -8.95 18.01
N PRO A 449 10.71 -7.77 17.37
CA PRO A 449 10.93 -7.66 15.93
C PRO A 449 12.33 -8.19 15.57
N ASP A 450 12.46 -8.82 14.40
CA ASP A 450 13.78 -9.15 13.87
C ASP A 450 14.57 -7.84 13.70
N PRO A 451 15.85 -7.76 14.13
CA PRO A 451 16.64 -6.56 13.95
C PRO A 451 16.71 -6.23 12.44
N PRO A 452 16.51 -4.97 12.05
CA PRO A 452 16.41 -4.63 10.64
C PRO A 452 17.73 -4.91 9.91
N GLU A 453 17.64 -5.48 8.70
CA GLU A 453 18.80 -5.57 7.81
C GLU A 453 19.25 -4.18 7.31
N ARG A 454 18.39 -3.15 7.42
CA ARG A 454 18.67 -1.79 6.98
C ARG A 454 17.82 -0.75 7.72
N VAL A 455 18.47 0.30 8.23
CA VAL A 455 17.81 1.46 8.85
C VAL A 455 17.88 2.63 7.88
N LEU A 456 16.72 3.16 7.46
CA LEU A 456 16.66 4.38 6.67
C LEU A 456 17.01 5.57 7.57
N LYS A 457 18.23 6.09 7.44
CA LYS A 457 18.69 7.20 8.29
C LYS A 457 17.87 8.45 7.99
N LEU A 458 17.00 8.85 8.92
CA LEU A 458 16.38 10.16 8.86
C LEU A 458 17.50 11.21 8.95
N PRO A 459 17.46 12.28 8.14
CA PRO A 459 18.42 13.35 8.27
C PRO A 459 18.36 13.87 9.71
N ALA A 460 19.52 14.00 10.35
CA ALA A 460 19.58 14.70 11.62
C ALA A 460 18.99 16.10 11.39
N PRO A 461 18.18 16.63 12.32
CA PRO A 461 17.81 18.03 12.23
C PRO A 461 19.09 18.87 12.13
N ALA A 462 19.05 19.90 11.27
CA ALA A 462 20.16 20.84 11.16
C ALA A 462 20.56 21.33 12.56
N GLU A 463 21.86 21.49 12.79
CA GLU A 463 22.42 21.98 14.06
C GLU A 463 21.75 23.30 14.45
N ASP A 464 20.79 23.21 15.38
CA ASP A 464 20.04 24.34 15.89
C ASP A 464 20.66 24.77 17.22
N VAL A 465 21.98 24.99 17.22
CA VAL A 465 22.67 25.49 18.40
C VAL A 465 22.33 26.97 18.49
N GLY A 466 21.30 27.29 19.27
CA GLY A 466 20.76 28.64 19.41
C GLY A 466 21.89 29.65 19.59
N ALA A 467 22.04 30.54 18.60
CA ALA A 467 23.05 31.59 18.63
C ALA A 467 22.85 32.41 19.92
N ALA A 468 23.91 32.56 20.70
CA ALA A 468 23.87 33.39 21.90
C ALA A 468 23.53 34.83 21.50
N VAL A 469 22.40 35.35 21.96
CA VAL A 469 22.01 36.74 21.73
C VAL A 469 22.69 37.59 22.81
N ALA A 470 23.52 38.55 22.40
CA ALA A 470 24.33 39.34 23.34
C ALA A 470 23.51 40.18 24.34
N GLN A 471 22.28 40.60 23.98
CA GLN A 471 21.36 41.35 24.85
C GLN A 471 19.88 41.06 24.50
N PRO A 472 19.25 40.04 25.11
CA PRO A 472 17.84 39.71 24.84
C PRO A 472 16.91 40.80 25.40
N THR A 473 16.03 41.35 24.57
CA THR A 473 15.00 42.32 25.01
C THR A 473 13.63 42.02 24.40
N ALA A 474 12.56 42.32 25.15
CA ALA A 474 11.18 42.16 24.67
C ALA A 474 10.89 42.97 23.40
N LYS A 475 11.47 44.18 23.30
CA LYS A 475 11.37 45.03 22.10
C LYS A 475 11.98 44.34 20.89
N ARG A 476 13.20 43.83 21.01
CA ARG A 476 13.86 43.12 19.90
C ARG A 476 13.12 41.84 19.53
N GLY A 477 12.61 41.10 20.52
CA GLY A 477 11.76 39.94 20.29
C GLY A 477 10.52 40.27 19.46
N LEU A 478 9.84 41.38 19.75
CA LEU A 478 8.67 41.85 18.99
C LEU A 478 9.01 42.28 17.56
N GLU A 479 10.13 42.99 17.35
CA GLU A 479 10.60 43.38 16.02
C GLU A 479 10.86 42.15 15.14
N LEU A 480 11.58 41.16 15.70
CA LEU A 480 11.87 39.90 15.02
C LEU A 480 10.58 39.10 14.75
N TYR A 481 9.64 39.06 15.70
CA TYR A 481 8.35 38.42 15.47
C TYR A 481 7.64 39.02 14.24
N ASN A 482 7.56 40.35 14.16
CA ASN A 482 6.92 41.03 13.04
C ASN A 482 7.70 40.89 11.72
N GLU A 483 9.02 40.74 11.76
CA GLU A 483 9.82 40.36 10.58
C GLU A 483 9.50 38.92 10.12
N GLY A 484 9.36 37.99 11.07
CA GLY A 484 8.95 36.60 10.81
C GLY A 484 7.58 36.54 10.14
N VAL A 485 6.61 37.32 10.64
CA VAL A 485 5.29 37.49 10.01
C VAL A 485 5.41 37.99 8.56
N ALA A 486 6.29 38.96 8.31
CA ALA A 486 6.52 39.48 6.97
C ALA A 486 7.17 38.44 6.04
N ALA A 487 8.09 37.61 6.54
CA ALA A 487 8.67 36.50 5.80
C ALA A 487 7.64 35.41 5.48
N ALA A 488 6.82 35.02 6.46
CA ALA A 488 5.71 34.10 6.29
C ALA A 488 4.70 34.60 5.24
N SER A 489 4.40 35.90 5.23
CA SER A 489 3.52 36.52 4.21
C SER A 489 4.07 36.42 2.79
N ARG A 490 5.39 36.29 2.63
CA ARG A 490 6.06 36.06 1.35
C ARG A 490 6.30 34.57 1.06
N GLN A 491 5.78 33.67 1.90
CA GLN A 491 6.01 32.22 1.84
C GLN A 491 7.49 31.82 1.93
N ASP A 492 8.33 32.68 2.52
CA ASP A 492 9.73 32.38 2.81
C ASP A 492 9.84 31.68 4.16
N TRP A 493 9.45 30.40 4.16
CA TRP A 493 9.30 29.61 5.38
C TRP A 493 10.60 29.41 6.15
N ASN A 494 11.73 29.28 5.45
CA ASN A 494 13.04 29.16 6.10
C ASN A 494 13.38 30.43 6.86
N LYS A 495 13.29 31.60 6.21
CA LYS A 495 13.52 32.87 6.90
C LYS A 495 12.52 33.09 8.03
N ALA A 496 11.24 32.75 7.84
CA ALA A 496 10.22 32.88 8.89
C ALA A 496 10.59 32.05 10.13
N ILE A 497 10.93 30.77 9.95
CA ILE A 497 11.38 29.86 11.03
C ILE A 497 12.58 30.44 11.76
N ASP A 498 13.64 30.83 11.04
CA ASP A 498 14.86 31.37 11.65
C ASP A 498 14.57 32.66 12.43
N THR A 499 13.74 33.53 11.88
CA THR A 499 13.38 34.80 12.52
C THR A 499 12.51 34.59 13.77
N PHE A 500 11.56 33.65 13.74
CA PHE A 500 10.75 33.32 14.91
C PHE A 500 11.58 32.66 16.03
N LYS A 501 12.56 31.81 15.68
CA LYS A 501 13.54 31.30 16.65
C LYS A 501 14.35 32.42 17.30
N LEU A 502 14.84 33.38 16.52
CA LEU A 502 15.54 34.56 17.05
C LEU A 502 14.64 35.41 17.94
N SER A 503 13.35 35.56 17.58
CA SER A 503 12.34 36.23 18.42
C SER A 503 12.22 35.54 19.78
N LEU A 504 12.08 34.22 19.79
CA LEU A 504 11.99 33.41 21.01
C LEU A 504 13.27 33.43 21.86
N ALA A 505 14.45 33.47 21.23
CA ALA A 505 15.73 33.63 21.93
C ALA A 505 15.86 35.00 22.62
N ASN A 506 15.25 36.06 22.06
CA ASN A 506 15.21 37.39 22.66
C ASN A 506 14.11 37.53 23.72
N PHE A 507 12.95 36.93 23.48
CA PHE A 507 11.79 37.00 24.37
C PHE A 507 10.89 35.78 24.18
N PRO A 508 11.02 34.76 25.05
CA PRO A 508 10.15 33.59 25.04
C PRO A 508 8.67 33.98 25.15
N SER A 509 7.93 33.81 24.07
CA SER A 509 6.53 34.24 24.00
C SER A 509 5.65 33.21 23.35
N ARG A 510 4.39 33.17 23.82
CA ARG A 510 3.36 32.29 23.28
C ARG A 510 3.14 32.54 21.79
N ASN A 511 3.06 33.81 21.39
CA ASN A 511 2.81 34.19 20.00
C ASN A 511 3.92 33.71 19.06
N ALA A 512 5.20 33.91 19.43
CA ALA A 512 6.31 33.47 18.59
C ALA A 512 6.44 31.94 18.55
N ARG A 513 6.12 31.24 19.65
CA ARG A 513 6.08 29.78 19.71
C ARG A 513 5.01 29.21 18.76
N GLU A 514 3.79 29.75 18.83
CA GLU A 514 2.68 29.34 17.96
C GLU A 514 2.98 29.67 16.48
N ALA A 515 3.56 30.83 16.18
CA ALA A 515 3.92 31.23 14.81
C ALA A 515 5.08 30.41 14.22
N LEU A 516 6.03 29.97 15.06
CA LEU A 516 7.10 29.06 14.66
C LEU A 516 6.52 27.69 14.27
N GLY A 517 5.65 27.14 15.10
CA GLY A 517 4.97 25.88 14.78
C GLY A 517 4.16 25.96 13.48
N TRP A 518 3.47 27.08 13.26
CA TRP A 518 2.69 27.30 12.03
C TRP A 518 3.61 27.33 10.80
N SER A 519 4.79 27.96 10.94
CA SER A 519 5.77 28.04 9.86
C SER A 519 6.39 26.67 9.54
N TYR A 520 6.59 25.81 10.55
CA TYR A 520 6.99 24.42 10.34
C TYR A 520 5.91 23.64 9.58
N GLU A 521 4.63 23.74 9.97
CA GLU A 521 3.52 23.11 9.24
C GLU A 521 3.51 23.51 7.76
N ARG A 522 3.60 24.81 7.46
CA ARG A 522 3.57 25.31 6.07
C ARG A 522 4.79 24.90 5.26
N ARG A 523 5.97 24.82 5.90
CA ARG A 523 7.15 24.28 5.23
C ARG A 523 7.00 22.79 4.96
N ALA A 524 6.45 22.03 5.92
CA ALA A 524 6.20 20.61 5.75
C ALA A 524 5.17 20.31 4.66
N GLU A 525 4.08 21.07 4.59
CA GLU A 525 3.09 21.01 3.51
C GLU A 525 3.78 21.22 2.15
N LYS A 526 4.61 22.27 2.04
CA LYS A 526 5.44 22.49 0.85
C LYS A 526 6.36 21.31 0.58
N LEU A 527 7.03 20.75 1.58
CA LEU A 527 7.93 19.60 1.42
C LEU A 527 7.19 18.33 0.96
N LEU A 528 5.98 18.06 1.48
CA LEU A 528 5.16 16.92 1.04
C LEU A 528 4.67 17.08 -0.39
N ASN A 529 4.27 18.31 -0.78
CA ASN A 529 3.94 18.62 -2.18
C ASN A 529 5.14 18.44 -3.12
N LEU A 530 6.36 18.52 -2.60
CA LEU A 530 7.61 18.26 -3.32
C LEU A 530 8.09 16.81 -3.18
N ASP A 531 7.27 15.93 -2.57
CA ASP A 531 7.61 14.54 -2.28
C ASP A 531 8.94 14.42 -1.52
N ASN A 532 9.15 15.28 -0.52
CA ASN A 532 10.29 15.27 0.40
C ASN A 532 9.81 14.92 1.82
N VAL A 533 9.34 13.68 1.94
CA VAL A 533 8.63 13.17 3.14
C VAL A 533 9.48 13.21 4.42
N PRO A 534 10.75 12.76 4.45
CA PRO A 534 11.49 12.68 5.71
C PRO A 534 11.72 14.04 6.40
N PRO A 535 12.14 15.12 5.70
CA PRO A 535 12.21 16.45 6.29
C PRO A 535 10.84 17.01 6.68
N ALA A 536 9.78 16.68 5.94
CA ALA A 536 8.42 17.12 6.26
C ALA A 536 7.92 16.52 7.59
N ILE A 537 8.20 15.24 7.86
CA ILE A 537 7.88 14.60 9.14
C ILE A 537 8.53 15.36 10.30
N GLY A 538 9.84 15.65 10.19
CA GLY A 538 10.55 16.36 11.25
C GLY A 538 10.08 17.80 11.47
N ASP A 539 9.46 18.43 10.47
CA ASP A 539 8.80 19.73 10.63
C ASP A 539 7.41 19.58 11.26
N LEU A 540 6.64 18.57 10.86
CA LEU A 540 5.30 18.32 11.40
C LEU A 540 5.33 17.91 12.87
N GLU A 541 6.28 17.07 13.28
CA GLU A 541 6.49 16.75 14.69
C GLU A 541 6.79 18.01 15.50
N ARG A 542 7.69 18.88 15.00
CA ARG A 542 7.97 20.18 15.62
C ARG A 542 6.75 21.08 15.67
N ALA A 543 5.95 21.11 14.61
CA ALA A 543 4.70 21.88 14.57
C ALA A 543 3.72 21.40 15.64
N VAL A 544 3.50 20.09 15.76
CA VAL A 544 2.62 19.46 16.77
C VAL A 544 3.09 19.80 18.19
N HIS A 545 4.40 19.73 18.48
CA HIS A 545 4.92 20.08 19.80
C HIS A 545 4.86 21.59 20.13
N LEU A 546 4.95 22.44 19.12
CA LEU A 546 4.90 23.89 19.29
C LEU A 546 3.46 24.42 19.37
N GLN A 547 2.47 23.69 18.85
CA GLN A 547 1.09 24.14 18.73
C GLN A 547 0.06 23.15 19.30
N ALA A 548 -0.58 23.53 20.39
CA ALA A 548 -1.58 22.67 21.05
C ALA A 548 -2.96 22.59 20.34
N LYS A 549 -3.17 23.23 19.18
CA LYS A 549 -4.52 23.46 18.63
C LYS A 549 -4.70 23.31 17.11
N VAL A 550 -3.73 22.78 16.38
CA VAL A 550 -3.80 22.78 14.91
C VAL A 550 -4.14 21.40 14.37
N SER A 551 -5.34 21.26 13.79
CA SER A 551 -5.85 20.00 13.25
C SER A 551 -5.11 19.55 11.99
N ASN A 552 -4.57 20.49 11.21
CA ASN A 552 -3.90 20.21 9.95
C ASN A 552 -2.57 19.47 10.16
N SER A 553 -1.76 19.88 11.13
CA SER A 553 -0.46 19.24 11.44
C SER A 553 -0.57 17.74 11.74
N LEU A 554 -1.52 17.31 12.58
CA LEU A 554 -1.70 15.88 12.91
C LEU A 554 -2.13 15.08 11.67
N LEU A 555 -3.03 15.66 10.88
CA LEU A 555 -3.53 15.03 9.66
C LEU A 555 -2.42 14.90 8.60
N LEU A 556 -1.64 15.97 8.40
CA LEU A 556 -0.45 15.97 7.54
C LEU A 556 0.61 15.00 8.05
N LEU A 557 0.81 14.89 9.36
CA LEU A 557 1.77 13.96 9.96
C LEU A 557 1.34 12.51 9.72
N ALA A 558 0.06 12.20 9.87
CA ALA A 558 -0.49 10.89 9.53
C ALA A 558 -0.27 10.56 8.04
N SER A 559 -0.54 11.51 7.14
CA SER A 559 -0.27 11.35 5.70
C SER A 559 1.22 11.16 5.41
N ALA A 560 2.10 11.90 6.09
CA ALA A 560 3.54 11.80 5.90
C ALA A 560 4.10 10.46 6.38
N TYR A 561 3.70 9.98 7.57
CA TYR A 561 4.08 8.65 8.06
C TYR A 561 3.58 7.54 7.14
N GLN A 562 2.33 7.61 6.69
CA GLN A 562 1.82 6.59 5.79
C GLN A 562 2.54 6.62 4.44
N ALA A 563 2.76 7.80 3.85
CA ALA A 563 3.53 7.92 2.61
C ALA A 563 4.92 7.30 2.74
N LEU A 564 5.58 7.47 3.90
CA LEU A 564 6.87 6.85 4.16
C LEU A 564 6.79 5.32 4.32
N ILE A 565 5.77 4.81 5.01
CA ILE A 565 5.50 3.37 5.16
C ILE A 565 5.24 2.72 3.79
N ASP A 566 4.44 3.38 2.95
CA ASP A 566 4.08 2.91 1.61
C ASP A 566 5.27 2.95 0.65
N GLU A 567 6.03 4.04 0.66
CA GLU A 567 7.21 4.23 -0.20
C GLU A 567 8.31 3.22 0.16
N ALA A 568 8.60 3.08 1.45
CA ALA A 568 9.63 2.16 1.89
C ALA A 568 9.18 0.70 1.67
N GLY A 569 7.88 0.40 1.63
CA GLY A 569 7.35 -0.93 1.35
C GLY A 569 8.00 -2.00 2.24
N ALA A 570 8.55 -3.05 1.62
CA ALA A 570 9.29 -4.11 2.32
C ALA A 570 10.70 -3.71 2.80
N SER A 571 11.17 -2.49 2.51
CA SER A 571 12.53 -2.02 2.83
C SER A 571 12.64 -1.14 4.07
N ILE A 572 11.51 -0.78 4.69
CA ILE A 572 11.52 -0.15 6.02
C ILE A 572 11.96 -1.18 7.06
N GLY A 573 12.95 -0.82 7.87
CA GLY A 573 13.37 -1.66 8.99
C GLY A 573 12.28 -1.75 10.06
N GLU A 574 12.21 -2.89 10.77
CA GLU A 574 11.26 -3.06 11.87
C GLU A 574 11.40 -2.02 12.98
N ASP A 575 12.63 -1.55 13.27
CA ASP A 575 12.87 -0.46 14.23
C ASP A 575 12.16 0.83 13.80
N GLN A 576 12.22 1.18 12.52
CA GLN A 576 11.58 2.39 12.02
C GLN A 576 10.06 2.25 12.06
N LEU A 577 9.57 1.05 11.78
CA LEU A 577 8.16 0.75 11.92
C LEU A 577 7.71 0.81 13.38
N ALA A 578 8.52 0.32 14.32
CA ALA A 578 8.27 0.45 15.75
C ALA A 578 8.28 1.91 16.20
N TYR A 579 9.21 2.72 15.67
CA TYR A 579 9.23 4.16 15.85
C TYR A 579 7.96 4.84 15.35
N TYR A 580 7.52 4.56 14.11
CA TYR A 580 6.27 5.14 13.59
C TYR A 580 5.02 4.64 14.32
N ARG A 581 4.98 3.38 14.77
CA ARG A 581 3.93 2.85 15.68
C ARG A 581 3.85 3.65 16.96
N HIS A 582 5.00 3.88 17.57
CA HIS A 582 5.12 4.60 18.82
C HIS A 582 4.67 6.05 18.67
N HIS A 583 5.19 6.74 17.66
CA HIS A 583 4.82 8.13 17.37
C HIS A 583 3.34 8.27 16.99
N ALA A 584 2.80 7.39 16.13
CA ALA A 584 1.36 7.37 15.84
C ALA A 584 0.52 7.22 17.12
N THR A 585 0.99 6.42 18.09
CA THR A 585 0.32 6.28 19.38
C THR A 585 0.44 7.53 20.25
N ILE A 586 1.63 8.13 20.35
CA ILE A 586 1.88 9.37 21.12
C ILE A 586 0.97 10.49 20.62
N TYR A 587 0.86 10.65 19.30
CA TYR A 587 0.09 11.71 18.68
C TYR A 587 -1.39 11.35 18.46
N GLY A 588 -1.82 10.13 18.80
CA GLY A 588 -3.18 9.66 18.58
C GLY A 588 -3.58 9.62 17.10
N LEU A 589 -2.62 9.37 16.20
CA LEU A 589 -2.85 9.29 14.77
C LEU A 589 -3.50 7.96 14.41
N ALA A 590 -4.57 8.01 13.63
CA ALA A 590 -4.95 6.90 12.78
C ALA A 590 -4.28 7.15 11.43
N LEU A 591 -3.33 6.31 11.04
CA LEU A 591 -2.74 6.39 9.71
C LEU A 591 -3.83 5.95 8.73
N PRO A 592 -4.33 6.85 7.86
CA PRO A 592 -5.24 6.45 6.82
C PRO A 592 -4.49 5.48 5.91
N ASP A 593 -5.19 4.49 5.35
CA ASP A 593 -4.59 3.59 4.36
C ASP A 593 -4.32 4.38 3.07
N TYR A 594 -3.15 5.02 3.02
CA TYR A 594 -2.71 5.91 1.96
C TYR A 594 -2.11 5.16 0.79
N SER A 595 -2.35 3.84 0.73
CA SER A 595 -1.76 3.05 -0.32
C SER A 595 -2.21 3.59 -1.68
N ASN A 596 -1.23 3.91 -2.53
CA ASN A 596 -1.36 4.14 -3.99
C ASN A 596 -1.93 2.90 -4.72
N ARG A 597 -2.61 2.00 -3.99
CA ARG A 597 -3.34 0.86 -4.52
C ARG A 597 -4.53 1.37 -5.32
N LEU A 598 -4.86 0.61 -6.34
CA LEU A 598 -5.90 0.94 -7.31
C LEU A 598 -7.22 1.22 -6.58
N VAL A 599 -7.91 2.28 -6.97
CA VAL A 599 -9.32 2.44 -6.62
C VAL A 599 -10.11 1.69 -7.68
N GLY A 600 -10.74 0.59 -7.27
CA GLY A 600 -11.59 -0.15 -8.19
C GLY A 600 -12.76 0.73 -8.60
N LEU A 601 -12.86 1.04 -9.89
CA LEU A 601 -14.06 1.65 -10.48
C LEU A 601 -15.18 0.61 -10.49
N PHE A 602 -15.82 0.41 -9.34
CA PHE A 602 -17.08 -0.33 -9.30
C PHE A 602 -18.18 0.66 -9.66
N ALA A 603 -18.92 0.36 -10.73
CA ALA A 603 -20.12 1.12 -11.03
C ALA A 603 -21.12 0.90 -9.89
N GLN A 604 -21.42 1.94 -9.11
CA GLN A 604 -22.49 1.86 -8.10
C GLN A 604 -23.88 1.87 -8.73
N GLU A 605 -23.98 2.29 -9.98
CA GLU A 605 -25.26 2.30 -10.69
C GLU A 605 -25.48 0.92 -11.32
N PRO A 606 -26.61 0.24 -11.00
CA PRO A 606 -26.99 -0.96 -11.74
C PRO A 606 -27.05 -0.59 -13.21
N ALA A 607 -26.54 -1.48 -14.06
CA ALA A 607 -26.73 -1.35 -15.49
C ALA A 607 -28.22 -1.10 -15.79
N PRO A 608 -28.54 -0.31 -16.83
CA PRO A 608 -29.92 -0.09 -17.22
C PRO A 608 -30.64 -1.43 -17.33
N ALA A 609 -31.85 -1.50 -16.76
CA ALA A 609 -32.60 -2.74 -16.75
C ALA A 609 -32.64 -3.31 -18.18
N PRO A 610 -32.23 -4.57 -18.39
CA PRO A 610 -32.30 -5.19 -19.71
C PRO A 610 -33.74 -5.12 -20.22
N ALA A 611 -33.91 -5.24 -21.54
CA ALA A 611 -35.24 -5.40 -22.12
C ALA A 611 -36.01 -6.49 -21.36
N GLN A 612 -37.22 -6.16 -20.90
CA GLN A 612 -38.06 -7.05 -20.08
C GLN A 612 -38.11 -8.46 -20.72
N GLY A 613 -37.68 -9.48 -19.96
CA GLY A 613 -37.74 -10.88 -20.37
C GLY A 613 -36.47 -11.46 -21.03
N ALA A 614 -35.41 -10.67 -21.23
CA ALA A 614 -34.13 -11.20 -21.69
C ALA A 614 -33.50 -12.14 -20.64
N ASP A 615 -32.89 -13.23 -21.11
CA ASP A 615 -32.07 -14.17 -20.33
C ASP A 615 -30.90 -14.65 -21.20
N TYR A 616 -30.09 -15.56 -20.67
CA TYR A 616 -29.04 -16.25 -21.44
C TYR A 616 -28.96 -17.73 -21.03
N LEU A 617 -30.11 -18.36 -20.83
CA LEU A 617 -30.21 -19.76 -20.37
C LEU A 617 -29.40 -20.70 -21.26
N ASP A 618 -29.46 -20.54 -22.58
CA ASP A 618 -28.73 -21.37 -23.53
C ASP A 618 -27.20 -21.30 -23.37
N ASN A 619 -26.68 -20.18 -22.86
CA ASN A 619 -25.25 -20.01 -22.60
C ASN A 619 -24.81 -20.67 -21.31
N VAL A 620 -25.71 -20.91 -20.35
CA VAL A 620 -25.37 -21.45 -19.03
C VAL A 620 -25.66 -22.94 -18.86
N LEU A 621 -26.40 -23.55 -19.79
CA LEU A 621 -26.64 -24.99 -19.77
C LEU A 621 -25.34 -25.75 -20.06
N TYR A 622 -25.11 -26.83 -19.32
CA TYR A 622 -23.93 -27.66 -19.52
C TYR A 622 -24.04 -28.42 -20.86
N LEU A 623 -23.04 -28.28 -21.72
CA LEU A 623 -22.97 -28.97 -23.01
C LEU A 623 -22.29 -30.33 -22.84
N PHE A 624 -23.04 -31.41 -23.09
CA PHE A 624 -22.56 -32.78 -23.00
C PHE A 624 -22.07 -33.32 -24.36
N GLY A 625 -20.91 -33.98 -24.42
CA GLY A 625 -20.38 -34.57 -25.65
C GLY A 625 -18.94 -35.10 -25.57
N LYS A 626 -18.55 -36.02 -26.47
CA LYS A 626 -17.12 -36.31 -26.72
C LYS A 626 -16.48 -35.04 -27.29
N SER A 627 -15.30 -34.66 -26.78
CA SER A 627 -14.44 -33.57 -27.28
C SER A 627 -14.77 -33.19 -28.73
N GLY A 628 -15.49 -32.08 -28.94
CA GLY A 628 -15.84 -31.54 -30.26
C GLY A 628 -17.23 -31.86 -30.81
N THR A 629 -18.09 -32.60 -30.10
CA THR A 629 -19.49 -32.87 -30.53
C THR A 629 -20.46 -32.69 -29.37
N ALA A 630 -20.94 -31.47 -29.14
CA ALA A 630 -22.03 -31.24 -28.16
C ALA A 630 -23.30 -31.95 -28.66
N THR A 631 -23.78 -32.98 -27.96
CA THR A 631 -24.95 -33.78 -28.36
C THR A 631 -26.19 -33.52 -27.50
N ARG A 632 -26.06 -32.91 -26.32
CA ARG A 632 -27.21 -32.57 -25.45
C ARG A 632 -26.87 -31.45 -24.44
N GLN A 633 -27.78 -30.49 -24.28
CA GLN A 633 -27.80 -29.57 -23.13
C GLN A 633 -28.38 -30.29 -21.91
N VAL A 634 -27.72 -30.20 -20.76
CA VAL A 634 -28.22 -30.78 -19.50
C VAL A 634 -28.36 -29.71 -18.42
N THR A 635 -29.40 -29.85 -17.61
CA THR A 635 -29.70 -28.97 -16.48
C THR A 635 -29.04 -29.50 -15.23
N VAL A 636 -28.08 -28.75 -14.71
CA VAL A 636 -27.36 -29.09 -13.48
C VAL A 636 -27.67 -28.02 -12.44
N ARG A 637 -28.28 -28.40 -11.32
CA ARG A 637 -28.67 -27.47 -10.23
C ARG A 637 -28.94 -28.24 -8.95
N PHE A 638 -29.10 -27.52 -7.84
CA PHE A 638 -29.63 -28.11 -6.60
C PHE A 638 -31.15 -28.31 -6.71
N ASP A 639 -31.65 -29.41 -6.16
CA ASP A 639 -33.09 -29.70 -6.05
C ASP A 639 -33.59 -29.72 -4.59
N ARG A 640 -32.69 -29.56 -3.62
CA ARG A 640 -33.04 -29.31 -2.22
C ARG A 640 -32.68 -27.91 -1.75
N GLN A 641 -33.44 -27.45 -0.76
CA GLN A 641 -33.29 -26.15 -0.12
C GLN A 641 -33.46 -26.32 1.40
N PRO A 642 -32.72 -25.59 2.24
CA PRO A 642 -31.66 -24.65 1.86
C PRO A 642 -30.39 -25.38 1.36
N ILE A 643 -29.64 -24.69 0.49
CA ILE A 643 -28.31 -25.09 0.03
C ILE A 643 -27.30 -24.75 1.14
N LYS A 644 -26.59 -25.75 1.64
CA LYS A 644 -25.65 -25.59 2.74
C LYS A 644 -24.30 -25.08 2.23
N VAL A 645 -23.77 -24.01 2.82
CA VAL A 645 -22.52 -23.39 2.41
C VAL A 645 -21.52 -23.42 3.56
N TYR A 646 -20.33 -23.96 3.29
CA TYR A 646 -19.17 -23.87 4.18
C TYR A 646 -18.16 -22.88 3.62
N ILE A 647 -17.78 -21.89 4.43
CA ILE A 647 -16.73 -20.93 4.10
C ILE A 647 -15.51 -21.29 4.91
N ALA A 648 -14.44 -21.73 4.25
CA ALA A 648 -13.28 -22.25 4.96
C ALA A 648 -12.33 -21.13 5.41
N ALA A 649 -12.10 -21.02 6.72
CA ALA A 649 -10.96 -20.32 7.34
C ALA A 649 -10.53 -19.05 6.59
N ALA A 650 -11.43 -18.08 6.47
CA ALA A 650 -11.18 -16.89 5.67
C ALA A 650 -9.95 -16.11 6.14
N PRO A 651 -9.22 -15.43 5.24
CA PRO A 651 -8.00 -14.69 5.60
C PRO A 651 -8.22 -13.65 6.70
N SER A 652 -9.44 -13.11 6.78
CA SER A 652 -9.92 -12.26 7.87
C SER A 652 -11.46 -12.35 7.97
N PRO A 653 -12.06 -11.89 9.08
CA PRO A 653 -13.52 -11.84 9.24
C PRO A 653 -14.23 -11.02 8.16
N GLU A 654 -13.59 -9.96 7.64
CA GLU A 654 -14.18 -9.11 6.60
C GLU A 654 -14.36 -9.85 5.28
N TYR A 655 -13.42 -10.73 4.92
CA TYR A 655 -13.54 -11.59 3.74
C TYR A 655 -14.61 -12.66 3.93
N ASP A 656 -14.73 -13.21 5.13
CA ASP A 656 -15.79 -14.16 5.46
C ASP A 656 -17.19 -13.54 5.29
N GLU A 657 -17.41 -12.37 5.89
CA GLU A 657 -18.65 -11.62 5.79
C GLU A 657 -18.95 -11.16 4.36
N ALA A 658 -17.93 -10.74 3.60
CA ALA A 658 -18.09 -10.36 2.20
C ALA A 658 -18.52 -11.54 1.33
N THR A 659 -17.94 -12.74 1.55
CA THR A 659 -18.35 -13.97 0.87
C THR A 659 -19.79 -14.33 1.23
N TRP A 660 -20.14 -14.31 2.52
CA TRP A 660 -21.50 -14.64 2.95
C TRP A 660 -22.54 -13.65 2.41
N ARG A 661 -22.21 -12.35 2.37
CA ARG A 661 -23.06 -11.35 1.73
C ARG A 661 -23.27 -11.66 0.25
N ALA A 662 -22.21 -12.02 -0.48
CA ALA A 662 -22.32 -12.40 -1.89
C ALA A 662 -23.27 -13.59 -2.11
N VAL A 663 -23.25 -14.58 -1.21
CA VAL A 663 -24.22 -15.68 -1.20
C VAL A 663 -25.65 -15.18 -0.98
N LYS A 664 -25.86 -14.37 0.07
CA LYS A 664 -27.18 -13.85 0.43
C LYS A 664 -27.78 -12.96 -0.65
N THR A 665 -26.97 -12.23 -1.41
CA THR A 665 -27.45 -11.42 -2.55
C THR A 665 -28.23 -12.26 -3.57
N TRP A 666 -27.80 -13.50 -3.86
CA TRP A 666 -28.53 -14.38 -4.76
C TRP A 666 -29.89 -14.82 -4.19
N GLU A 667 -29.98 -15.11 -2.90
CA GLU A 667 -31.24 -15.47 -2.25
C GLU A 667 -32.22 -14.29 -2.22
N GLU A 668 -31.74 -13.10 -1.86
CA GLU A 668 -32.53 -11.87 -1.77
C GLU A 668 -33.09 -11.47 -3.15
N LEU A 669 -32.21 -11.37 -4.16
CA LEU A 669 -32.61 -10.91 -5.49
C LEU A 669 -33.43 -11.95 -6.27
N SER A 670 -33.26 -13.24 -5.97
CA SER A 670 -34.05 -14.30 -6.60
C SER A 670 -35.43 -14.51 -5.95
N ASP A 671 -35.78 -13.73 -4.93
CA ASP A 671 -37.05 -13.85 -4.20
C ASP A 671 -37.24 -15.28 -3.64
N GLY A 672 -36.18 -15.84 -3.07
CA GLY A 672 -36.19 -17.15 -2.44
C GLY A 672 -36.17 -18.35 -3.39
N THR A 673 -35.96 -18.15 -4.71
CA THR A 673 -35.74 -19.26 -5.68
C THR A 673 -34.63 -20.20 -5.21
N VAL A 674 -33.57 -19.61 -4.63
CA VAL A 674 -32.54 -20.32 -3.87
C VAL A 674 -32.51 -19.80 -2.44
N ARG A 675 -32.22 -20.66 -1.47
CA ARG A 675 -32.06 -20.32 -0.05
C ARG A 675 -30.78 -20.93 0.47
N PHE A 676 -30.06 -20.21 1.32
CA PHE A 676 -28.79 -20.68 1.84
C PHE A 676 -28.79 -20.86 3.35
N GLU A 677 -28.05 -21.87 3.81
CA GLU A 677 -27.76 -22.10 5.21
C GLU A 677 -26.24 -22.16 5.39
N ARG A 678 -25.70 -21.36 6.31
CA ARG A 678 -24.28 -21.43 6.65
C ARG A 678 -24.03 -22.60 7.59
N VAL A 679 -23.07 -23.45 7.27
CA VAL A 679 -22.66 -24.59 8.12
C VAL A 679 -21.23 -24.43 8.61
N ASN A 680 -20.88 -25.11 9.70
CA ASN A 680 -19.56 -25.04 10.35
C ASN A 680 -18.64 -26.21 10.01
N GLN A 681 -19.11 -27.19 9.23
CA GLN A 681 -18.33 -28.34 8.79
C GLN A 681 -18.46 -28.51 7.27
N SER A 682 -17.34 -28.68 6.58
CA SER A 682 -17.34 -28.88 5.13
C SER A 682 -18.05 -30.17 4.70
N THR A 683 -18.09 -31.18 5.56
CA THR A 683 -18.78 -32.45 5.28
C THR A 683 -20.29 -32.33 5.24
N ASP A 684 -20.85 -31.30 5.89
CA ASP A 684 -22.28 -31.00 5.88
C ASP A 684 -22.67 -30.07 4.72
N ALA A 685 -21.68 -29.58 3.98
CA ALA A 685 -21.86 -28.55 2.97
C ALA A 685 -22.24 -29.11 1.60
N ASP A 686 -22.99 -28.29 0.89
CA ASP A 686 -23.29 -28.46 -0.52
C ASP A 686 -22.30 -27.72 -1.39
N ILE A 687 -21.93 -26.51 -0.97
CA ILE A 687 -20.90 -25.68 -1.59
C ILE A 687 -19.81 -25.42 -0.56
N THR A 688 -18.55 -25.59 -0.97
CA THR A 688 -17.39 -25.24 -0.16
C THR A 688 -16.66 -24.05 -0.78
N VAL A 689 -16.36 -23.03 0.02
CA VAL A 689 -15.58 -21.86 -0.40
C VAL A 689 -14.17 -21.96 0.17
N VAL A 690 -13.18 -21.68 -0.66
CA VAL A 690 -11.76 -21.63 -0.29
C VAL A 690 -11.10 -20.38 -0.86
N TYR A 691 -9.97 -20.01 -0.26
CA TYR A 691 -9.21 -18.83 -0.65
C TYR A 691 -7.82 -19.23 -1.11
N SER A 692 -7.35 -18.61 -2.18
CA SER A 692 -6.02 -18.85 -2.73
C SER A 692 -5.35 -17.55 -3.16
N TYR A 693 -4.03 -17.60 -3.32
CA TYR A 693 -3.23 -16.53 -3.90
C TYR A 693 -2.30 -17.13 -4.95
N PHE A 694 -2.64 -16.92 -6.22
CA PHE A 694 -1.83 -17.39 -7.34
C PHE A 694 -1.79 -16.40 -8.50
N LEU A 695 -0.66 -16.43 -9.22
CA LEU A 695 -0.37 -15.57 -10.38
C LEU A 695 -0.88 -16.22 -11.69
N LEU A 696 -2.14 -16.64 -11.74
CA LEU A 696 -2.75 -17.02 -13.02
C LEU A 696 -3.40 -15.78 -13.63
N ARG A 697 -2.77 -15.24 -14.68
CA ARG A 697 -3.26 -14.05 -15.36
C ARG A 697 -4.69 -14.27 -15.85
N GLY A 698 -5.60 -13.39 -15.41
CA GLY A 698 -6.98 -13.31 -15.86
C GLY A 698 -7.98 -14.10 -15.00
N ILE A 699 -7.55 -14.79 -13.93
CA ILE A 699 -8.44 -15.62 -13.11
C ILE A 699 -8.59 -15.01 -11.71
N ALA A 700 -9.73 -14.35 -11.48
CA ALA A 700 -10.08 -13.75 -10.19
C ALA A 700 -10.74 -14.76 -9.23
N GLY A 701 -11.36 -15.80 -9.77
CA GLY A 701 -11.93 -16.93 -9.05
C GLY A 701 -12.15 -18.09 -10.03
N TYR A 702 -12.54 -19.24 -9.50
CA TYR A 702 -13.11 -20.31 -10.30
C TYR A 702 -13.97 -21.22 -9.44
N THR A 703 -14.92 -21.90 -10.07
CA THR A 703 -15.75 -22.93 -9.44
C THR A 703 -15.43 -24.29 -10.06
N ASP A 704 -14.87 -25.20 -9.25
CA ASP A 704 -14.56 -26.57 -9.65
C ASP A 704 -15.63 -27.53 -9.15
N TYR A 705 -16.12 -28.37 -10.04
CA TYR A 705 -17.16 -29.37 -9.76
C TYR A 705 -16.63 -30.80 -9.73
N ALA A 706 -15.30 -30.98 -9.81
CA ALA A 706 -14.68 -32.28 -10.13
C ALA A 706 -15.21 -32.92 -11.43
N LEU A 707 -15.88 -32.12 -12.29
CA LEU A 707 -16.57 -32.61 -13.47
C LEU A 707 -15.63 -33.02 -14.61
N SER A 708 -14.38 -32.56 -14.59
CA SER A 708 -13.37 -32.95 -15.58
C SER A 708 -13.04 -34.45 -15.57
N SER A 709 -13.39 -35.15 -14.49
CA SER A 709 -13.32 -36.61 -14.34
C SER A 709 -14.68 -37.31 -14.39
N PHE A 710 -15.75 -36.57 -14.70
CA PHE A 710 -17.11 -37.08 -14.69
C PHE A 710 -17.44 -37.76 -16.02
N ASP A 711 -17.40 -39.08 -16.04
CA ASP A 711 -18.21 -39.85 -16.97
C ASP A 711 -19.62 -39.95 -16.35
N PRO A 712 -20.65 -39.26 -16.87
CA PRO A 712 -22.02 -39.41 -16.36
C PRO A 712 -22.54 -40.85 -16.46
N ARG A 713 -21.89 -41.73 -17.24
CA ARG A 713 -22.16 -43.18 -17.18
C ARG A 713 -21.70 -43.83 -15.88
N ALA A 714 -20.64 -43.31 -15.25
CA ALA A 714 -20.09 -43.82 -14.01
C ALA A 714 -20.77 -43.24 -12.76
N PHE A 715 -21.27 -42.00 -12.83
CA PHE A 715 -21.78 -41.28 -11.65
C PHE A 715 -23.29 -40.92 -11.71
N GLY A 716 -23.97 -41.22 -12.81
CA GLY A 716 -25.41 -41.01 -12.95
C GLY A 716 -25.82 -39.53 -12.88
N SER A 717 -26.95 -39.25 -12.21
CA SER A 717 -27.52 -37.90 -12.04
C SER A 717 -27.00 -37.16 -10.79
N ARG A 718 -25.86 -37.58 -10.20
CA ARG A 718 -25.33 -37.01 -8.96
C ARG A 718 -24.26 -35.94 -9.22
N MET A 719 -24.46 -34.75 -8.69
CA MET A 719 -23.50 -33.64 -8.65
C MET A 719 -22.56 -33.79 -7.44
N ALA A 720 -21.25 -33.71 -7.66
CA ALA A 720 -20.27 -33.55 -6.57
C ALA A 720 -20.39 -32.14 -5.97
N ALA A 721 -20.04 -31.99 -4.69
CA ALA A 721 -20.05 -30.68 -4.02
C ALA A 721 -19.18 -29.65 -4.79
N PRO A 722 -19.75 -28.53 -5.30
CA PRO A 722 -18.97 -27.49 -5.93
C PRO A 722 -17.98 -26.86 -4.93
N LEU A 723 -16.77 -26.62 -5.44
CA LEU A 723 -15.72 -25.89 -4.75
C LEU A 723 -15.55 -24.53 -5.40
N VAL A 724 -15.91 -23.47 -4.69
CA VAL A 724 -15.64 -22.09 -5.07
C VAL A 724 -14.26 -21.69 -4.55
N ASN A 725 -13.33 -21.34 -5.43
CA ASN A 725 -12.01 -20.85 -5.07
C ASN A 725 -11.88 -19.37 -5.46
N ILE A 726 -11.70 -18.50 -4.47
CA ILE A 726 -11.54 -17.06 -4.69
C ILE A 726 -10.06 -16.69 -4.66
N ASN A 727 -9.55 -16.07 -5.74
CA ASN A 727 -8.15 -15.65 -5.85
C ASN A 727 -7.96 -14.23 -5.28
N LEU A 728 -7.21 -14.15 -4.18
CA LEU A 728 -6.91 -12.90 -3.48
C LEU A 728 -5.86 -12.03 -4.19
N TYR A 729 -5.21 -12.54 -5.24
CA TYR A 729 -4.16 -11.79 -5.96
C TYR A 729 -4.63 -10.42 -6.45
N TYR A 730 -5.85 -10.34 -7.00
CA TYR A 730 -6.38 -9.08 -7.52
C TYR A 730 -6.92 -8.15 -6.42
N PRO A 731 -7.79 -8.60 -5.50
CA PRO A 731 -8.29 -7.75 -4.40
C PRO A 731 -7.19 -7.10 -3.56
N LEU A 732 -6.09 -7.81 -3.28
CA LEU A 732 -5.01 -7.28 -2.44
C LEU A 732 -4.24 -6.11 -3.07
N ARG A 733 -4.38 -5.90 -4.39
CA ARG A 733 -3.80 -4.76 -5.12
C ARG A 733 -4.68 -3.51 -5.09
N LEU A 734 -5.91 -3.63 -4.58
CA LEU A 734 -6.83 -2.51 -4.39
C LEU A 734 -6.68 -1.93 -2.97
N ARG A 735 -7.15 -0.67 -2.80
CA ARG A 735 -7.38 -0.10 -1.46
C ARG A 735 -8.41 -0.95 -0.69
N PRO A 736 -8.42 -0.92 0.65
CA PRO A 736 -9.34 -1.73 1.46
C PRO A 736 -10.82 -1.64 1.04
N GLU A 737 -11.29 -0.42 0.72
CA GLU A 737 -12.68 -0.21 0.28
C GLU A 737 -12.99 -0.91 -1.05
N GLY A 738 -12.06 -0.85 -2.01
CA GLY A 738 -12.20 -1.51 -3.31
C GLY A 738 -11.99 -3.02 -3.24
N ARG A 739 -11.13 -3.48 -2.33
CA ARG A 739 -10.77 -4.89 -2.12
C ARG A 739 -11.99 -5.73 -1.78
N LEU A 740 -12.79 -5.34 -0.77
CA LEU A 740 -13.97 -6.10 -0.36
C LEU A 740 -15.09 -6.05 -1.41
N LYS A 741 -15.22 -4.94 -2.15
CA LYS A 741 -16.16 -4.83 -3.27
C LYS A 741 -15.79 -5.76 -4.42
N LEU A 742 -14.54 -5.74 -4.88
CA LEU A 742 -14.05 -6.66 -5.91
C LEU A 742 -14.25 -8.11 -5.49
N PHE A 743 -13.82 -8.40 -4.28
CA PHE A 743 -13.89 -9.73 -3.72
C PHE A 743 -15.34 -10.23 -3.63
N GLY A 744 -16.26 -9.40 -3.15
CA GLY A 744 -17.69 -9.74 -3.10
C GLY A 744 -18.29 -9.98 -4.48
N ALA A 745 -17.91 -9.17 -5.48
CA ALA A 745 -18.34 -9.37 -6.87
C ALA A 745 -17.84 -10.70 -7.45
N VAL A 746 -16.55 -11.01 -7.25
CA VAL A 746 -15.96 -12.29 -7.68
C VAL A 746 -16.64 -13.45 -6.96
N ALA A 747 -16.80 -13.38 -5.64
CA ALA A 747 -17.50 -14.40 -4.88
C ALA A 747 -18.91 -14.63 -5.45
N ALA A 748 -19.67 -13.56 -5.70
CA ALA A 748 -21.02 -13.65 -6.23
C ALA A 748 -21.03 -14.30 -7.63
N HIS A 749 -20.08 -13.96 -8.51
CA HIS A 749 -19.93 -14.58 -9.83
C HIS A 749 -19.70 -16.09 -9.72
N GLU A 750 -18.75 -16.50 -8.89
CA GLU A 750 -18.46 -17.92 -8.66
C GLU A 750 -19.64 -18.66 -8.02
N PHE A 751 -20.41 -17.99 -7.16
CA PHE A 751 -21.65 -18.58 -6.64
C PHE A 751 -22.72 -18.76 -7.72
N GLY A 752 -22.81 -17.85 -8.69
CA GLY A 752 -23.70 -18.02 -9.85
C GLY A 752 -23.34 -19.27 -10.63
N HIS A 753 -22.04 -19.52 -10.86
CA HIS A 753 -21.59 -20.81 -11.35
C HIS A 753 -22.10 -21.92 -10.43
N ALA A 754 -21.73 -21.91 -9.13
CA ALA A 754 -22.02 -22.99 -8.18
C ALA A 754 -23.50 -23.39 -8.13
N LEU A 755 -24.40 -22.44 -8.40
CA LEU A 755 -25.86 -22.64 -8.48
C LEU A 755 -26.35 -23.38 -9.73
N GLY A 756 -25.48 -23.60 -10.70
CA GLY A 756 -25.76 -24.29 -11.96
C GLY A 756 -25.61 -23.43 -13.21
N MET A 757 -25.17 -22.17 -13.10
CA MET A 757 -24.97 -21.30 -14.28
C MET A 757 -23.58 -21.57 -14.87
N TYR A 758 -23.38 -22.69 -15.56
CA TYR A 758 -22.04 -23.20 -15.94
C TYR A 758 -21.29 -22.35 -16.96
N GLY A 759 -22.02 -21.62 -17.79
CA GLY A 759 -21.43 -20.69 -18.74
C GLY A 759 -21.48 -19.26 -18.24
N HIS A 760 -21.30 -18.34 -19.18
CA HIS A 760 -21.22 -16.93 -18.86
C HIS A 760 -22.30 -16.15 -19.59
N SER A 761 -22.64 -14.99 -19.05
CA SER A 761 -23.37 -13.99 -19.82
C SER A 761 -22.50 -13.47 -20.97
N ASP A 762 -23.16 -13.10 -22.06
CA ASP A 762 -22.59 -12.36 -23.18
C ASP A 762 -22.64 -10.83 -22.98
N SER A 763 -23.26 -10.35 -21.90
CA SER A 763 -23.39 -8.93 -21.59
C SER A 763 -22.45 -8.53 -20.47
N ILE A 764 -21.63 -7.51 -20.70
CA ILE A 764 -20.71 -6.90 -19.73
C ILE A 764 -21.39 -6.35 -18.47
N ASP A 765 -22.68 -6.04 -18.58
CA ASP A 765 -23.51 -5.49 -17.52
C ASP A 765 -24.01 -6.55 -16.52
N ASP A 766 -23.86 -7.82 -16.86
CA ASP A 766 -24.25 -8.96 -16.04
C ASP A 766 -23.10 -9.37 -15.13
N LEU A 767 -23.41 -9.79 -13.90
CA LEU A 767 -22.40 -10.30 -12.98
C LEU A 767 -21.73 -11.54 -13.56
N MET A 768 -22.48 -12.37 -14.29
CA MET A 768 -22.00 -13.63 -14.89
C MET A 768 -21.19 -13.42 -16.18
N TYR A 769 -20.86 -12.19 -16.57
CA TYR A 769 -19.89 -11.95 -17.64
C TYR A 769 -18.51 -12.49 -17.21
N PRO A 770 -17.70 -13.11 -18.09
CA PRO A 770 -16.47 -13.83 -17.71
C PRO A 770 -15.31 -12.91 -17.25
N SER A 771 -15.57 -11.63 -17.01
CA SER A 771 -14.59 -10.65 -16.59
C SER A 771 -15.24 -9.61 -15.69
N VAL A 772 -14.55 -9.24 -14.61
CA VAL A 772 -15.11 -8.28 -13.65
C VAL A 772 -15.09 -6.88 -14.24
N HIS A 773 -16.27 -6.33 -14.52
CA HIS A 773 -16.43 -5.10 -15.31
C HIS A 773 -17.29 -4.03 -14.64
N GLY A 774 -17.35 -4.05 -13.30
CA GLY A 774 -18.01 -3.03 -12.50
C GLY A 774 -19.31 -3.49 -11.86
N ALA A 775 -19.94 -4.57 -12.36
CA ALA A 775 -21.04 -5.24 -11.68
C ALA A 775 -20.58 -5.76 -10.30
N THR A 776 -21.24 -5.32 -9.24
CA THR A 776 -20.95 -5.75 -7.86
C THR A 776 -21.95 -6.77 -7.32
N GLY A 777 -22.97 -7.12 -8.12
CA GLY A 777 -23.99 -8.10 -7.77
C GLY A 777 -24.80 -8.53 -9.00
N PRO A 778 -25.63 -9.58 -8.87
CA PRO A 778 -26.41 -10.14 -9.96
C PRO A 778 -27.34 -9.09 -10.60
N SER A 779 -27.36 -9.04 -11.93
CA SER A 779 -28.28 -8.23 -12.72
C SER A 779 -29.69 -8.85 -12.74
N ALA A 780 -30.68 -8.09 -13.21
CA ALA A 780 -32.01 -8.65 -13.46
C ALA A 780 -31.99 -9.81 -14.47
N ARG A 781 -31.06 -9.80 -15.44
CA ARG A 781 -30.89 -10.87 -16.44
C ARG A 781 -30.26 -12.11 -15.82
N ASP A 782 -29.30 -11.93 -14.91
CA ASP A 782 -28.74 -13.03 -14.11
C ASP A 782 -29.83 -13.74 -13.32
N ILE A 783 -30.68 -12.96 -12.63
CA ILE A 783 -31.80 -13.50 -11.84
C ILE A 783 -32.86 -14.18 -12.71
N ALA A 784 -33.23 -13.58 -13.86
CA ALA A 784 -34.16 -14.21 -14.79
C ALA A 784 -33.62 -15.54 -15.33
N THR A 785 -32.33 -15.59 -15.64
CA THR A 785 -31.64 -16.81 -16.10
C THR A 785 -31.63 -17.88 -15.01
N LEU A 786 -31.30 -17.50 -13.76
CA LEU A 786 -31.34 -18.41 -12.61
C LEU A 786 -32.74 -18.97 -12.38
N LYS A 787 -33.78 -18.13 -12.40
CA LYS A 787 -35.18 -18.58 -12.22
C LYS A 787 -35.58 -19.60 -13.29
N LYS A 788 -35.31 -19.31 -14.57
CA LYS A 788 -35.58 -20.24 -15.67
C LYS A 788 -34.79 -21.55 -15.55
N LEU A 789 -33.55 -21.50 -15.07
CA LEU A 789 -32.76 -22.70 -14.78
C LEU A 789 -33.43 -23.58 -13.70
N TYR A 790 -33.96 -22.97 -12.63
CA TYR A 790 -34.60 -23.68 -11.53
C TYR A 790 -36.02 -24.19 -11.85
N GLU A 791 -36.71 -23.57 -12.82
CA GLU A 791 -37.97 -24.07 -13.39
C GLU A 791 -37.79 -25.32 -14.26
N ARG A 792 -36.59 -25.52 -14.84
CA ARG A 792 -36.31 -26.70 -15.66
C ARG A 792 -36.24 -27.98 -14.84
N ARG A 793 -36.60 -29.09 -15.48
CA ARG A 793 -36.35 -30.44 -14.96
C ARG A 793 -34.85 -30.63 -14.77
N VAL A 794 -34.44 -31.01 -13.55
CA VAL A 794 -33.04 -31.30 -13.24
C VAL A 794 -32.60 -32.62 -13.89
N ASP A 795 -31.44 -32.60 -14.57
CA ASP A 795 -30.79 -33.79 -15.11
C ASP A 795 -29.70 -34.31 -14.16
N ILE A 796 -28.97 -33.40 -13.51
CA ILE A 796 -27.91 -33.70 -12.53
C ILE A 796 -28.12 -32.82 -11.29
N THR A 797 -28.18 -33.43 -10.11
CA THR A 797 -28.42 -32.73 -8.83
C THR A 797 -27.57 -33.27 -7.70
N ARG A 798 -27.43 -32.48 -6.64
CA ARG A 798 -26.92 -32.93 -5.35
C ARG A 798 -28.12 -33.22 -4.43
N PRO A 799 -28.38 -34.49 -4.09
CA PRO A 799 -29.49 -34.87 -3.21
C PRO A 799 -29.28 -34.42 -1.77
#